data_AF-A0A3D0LC30-F1
#
_entry.id   AF-A0A3D0LC30-F1
#
_cell.length_a   1.000
_cell.length_b   1.000
_cell.length_c   1.000
_cell.angle_alpha   90.00
_cell.angle_beta   90.00
_cell.angle_gamma   90.00
#
_symmetry.space_group_name_H-M   'P 1'
#
loop_
_entity.id
_entity.type
_entity.pdbx_description
1 polymer ?
#
loop_
_entity_poly.entity_id
_entity_poly.type
_entity_poly.pdbx_seq_one_letter_code
_entity_poly.pdbx_strand_id
1 'polypeptide(L)'
;MKTRDKKTGKTGMDIIKENYGGDFNDFAADLAVMNEELELGLDLPKLGVNVVPRKAPAPKAPEVNAAPGEPEVNIVNNAVNKDVVNDAPVDGEPQVNAVNNVPVNGEPQVNAVNNVPVNGEPQAAQPAGFKFGGIVNKKMFFNSINPIMTIRDLFDNADEVQAAGLTMVGLAQNSKEKYDDVQLPEADVQALSVAAKDFFDAIDRDIANDNRPDNSYIKRMKKAFRRHVEAGLNGDLELMLEADESALTYKSGTFNDYPLPNFNVAKQGEPLNLQRDEQKYEEFMAKYPFLEQFEDRQQYDETVKIPFLKAKKAGLVDEKLEKEYKIKTLEHLKRQKVYFEQLRAIPVNEETLSIEPFAKTETGLTMDWKGERYGEMRGNQINREIQALEHGWSPEDFQLFHDVDFMMKYLTTYKDDIDQKRPGMYDQVKRIYDDFNNSYIDTAADRRRMIGTLRPIYSEYKKHMLPPELKQKKVEYDHVYKQITKFEDNYKRISKNDVSVVTLSADERFRQEMIKSLEDYMQSLSTQHSIGSHTDTEEMGLLKGEVVNALTVLKDNRDKGIFEWDKYAEVFDRIEDNAKFYREKKLQEYARKLRKENPVPENATKELRKEIEDRINEKLKKWEPNTKMGVKRYKAAIGLADEARLFAKRLRNGKKDRENYREEIEAVKAAGHDVVWKADIRYRQGRPYNGGVWQLLNFCGKNPAYTPEHTAKANKMYDKDSFINTFKPVQVDGITSDDFAVITFAKMYDTNYISKEWLDNRFNTKSPESTKELKLRQARTMYTLDMGISTPRAGMADYFLGATLVPAKDFAKQAFEKYKTGDSKDLTELIATGIKEINHDCIKEDLMDSDNYGMQTEMLSKLINFVKKDEKLYSDVMQKLDQETKLSVEDTLRLKGIQDKAFDAQNKLKRADELGLRMTDKEKKACIKDIVRWDFVSTMHNRIRTEQKDNSKEFDDFQKNRKNLIMRAAKPNADITVHDTIVMEYKILEDVRKPVPHITRRLRTEKGNKMLEDAVKNISSNISSSASPKQILEELKKNKAEFVRIHNKQRDKALEQKQAAAAKTAPKKQTAPKAGNSANQPKAKGKS
;
A
#
# COMPACT_ATOMS: atom_id res chain seq x y z
N MET A 1 -16.94 1.26 55.50
CA MET A 1 -18.34 0.86 55.22
C MET A 1 -19.33 1.39 56.25
N LYS A 2 -19.18 1.09 57.56
CA LYS A 2 -20.16 1.50 58.60
C LYS A 2 -19.95 2.89 59.23
N THR A 3 -18.78 3.48 59.06
CA THR A 3 -18.46 4.81 59.59
C THR A 3 -19.29 5.86 58.84
N ARG A 4 -20.07 6.66 59.57
CA ARG A 4 -20.80 7.80 59.00
C ARG A 4 -19.84 8.94 58.74
N ASP A 5 -19.88 9.46 57.52
CA ASP A 5 -19.19 10.69 57.18
C ASP A 5 -19.78 11.84 58.02
N LYS A 6 -18.92 12.58 58.71
CA LYS A 6 -19.34 13.61 59.69
C LYS A 6 -20.04 14.82 59.03
N LYS A 7 -19.87 15.04 57.72
CA LYS A 7 -20.48 16.15 56.98
C LYS A 7 -21.82 15.77 56.36
N THR A 8 -21.94 14.55 55.84
CA THR A 8 -23.11 14.11 55.08
C THR A 8 -24.04 13.20 55.88
N GLY A 9 -23.58 12.68 57.03
CA GLY A 9 -24.32 11.72 57.86
C GLY A 9 -24.46 10.33 57.24
N LYS A 10 -24.00 10.14 55.99
CA LYS A 10 -24.11 8.91 55.20
C LYS A 10 -22.98 7.95 55.56
N THR A 11 -23.30 6.67 55.66
CA THR A 11 -22.29 5.62 55.72
C THR A 11 -21.70 5.39 54.33
N GLY A 12 -20.52 4.76 54.25
CA GLY A 12 -19.98 4.31 52.95
C GLY A 12 -20.94 3.39 52.19
N MET A 13 -21.83 2.69 52.91
CA MET A 13 -22.85 1.83 52.30
C MET A 13 -24.02 2.62 51.72
N ASP A 14 -24.40 3.74 52.33
CA ASP A 14 -25.43 4.63 51.80
C ASP A 14 -24.95 5.30 50.50
N ILE A 15 -23.68 5.72 50.47
CA ILE A 15 -23.05 6.27 49.26
C ILE A 15 -23.00 5.24 48.14
N ILE A 16 -22.71 3.97 48.45
CA ILE A 16 -22.71 2.90 47.46
C ILE A 16 -24.14 2.62 46.96
N LYS A 17 -25.15 2.52 47.83
CA LYS A 17 -26.54 2.29 47.40
C LYS A 17 -27.06 3.42 46.52
N GLU A 18 -26.73 4.66 46.84
CA GLU A 18 -27.12 5.84 46.08
C GLU A 18 -26.41 5.90 44.70
N ASN A 19 -25.13 5.52 44.65
CA ASN A 19 -24.36 5.48 43.40
C ASN A 19 -24.75 4.33 42.45
N TYR A 20 -25.32 3.24 42.97
CA TYR A 20 -25.73 2.07 42.18
C TYR A 20 -27.23 2.03 41.90
N GLY A 21 -28.07 2.81 42.60
CA GLY A 21 -29.50 2.93 42.33
C GLY A 21 -30.22 1.57 42.22
N GLY A 22 -31.01 1.39 41.15
CA GLY A 22 -31.76 0.16 40.86
C GLY A 22 -30.90 -1.08 40.58
N ASP A 23 -29.61 -0.89 40.26
CA ASP A 23 -28.67 -1.96 39.92
C ASP A 23 -27.88 -2.46 41.14
N PHE A 24 -28.20 -1.97 42.34
CA PHE A 24 -27.51 -2.37 43.57
C PHE A 24 -27.61 -3.89 43.85
N ASN A 25 -28.70 -4.53 43.41
CA ASN A 25 -28.88 -5.98 43.57
C ASN A 25 -27.93 -6.80 42.69
N ASP A 26 -27.59 -6.31 41.49
CA ASP A 26 -26.64 -6.98 40.60
C ASP A 26 -25.20 -6.76 41.10
N PHE A 27 -24.88 -5.58 41.63
CA PHE A 27 -23.63 -5.36 42.37
C PHE A 27 -23.50 -6.25 43.61
N ALA A 28 -24.58 -6.42 44.38
CA ALA A 28 -24.61 -7.30 45.54
C ALA A 28 -24.37 -8.77 45.17
N ALA A 29 -24.93 -9.21 44.04
CA ALA A 29 -24.72 -10.56 43.50
C ALA A 29 -23.27 -10.76 43.03
N ASP A 30 -22.71 -9.80 42.28
CA ASP A 30 -21.32 -9.85 41.81
C ASP A 30 -20.31 -9.81 42.97
N LEU A 31 -20.58 -9.00 44.00
CA LEU A 31 -19.75 -8.92 45.20
C LEU A 31 -19.82 -10.20 46.03
N ALA A 32 -20.97 -10.89 46.05
CA ALA A 32 -21.12 -12.19 46.69
C ALA A 32 -20.33 -13.28 45.96
N VAL A 33 -20.41 -13.31 44.63
CA VAL A 33 -19.60 -14.21 43.79
C VAL A 33 -18.11 -13.94 44.00
N MET A 34 -17.67 -12.67 43.99
CA MET A 34 -16.26 -12.34 44.26
C MET A 34 -15.81 -12.68 45.68
N ASN A 35 -16.65 -12.49 46.70
CA ASN A 35 -16.32 -12.84 48.08
C ASN A 35 -16.13 -14.35 48.26
N GLU A 36 -16.90 -15.16 47.53
CA GLU A 36 -16.82 -16.62 47.52
C GLU A 36 -15.65 -17.13 46.66
N GLU A 37 -15.47 -16.60 45.45
CA GLU A 37 -14.42 -17.00 44.50
C GLU A 37 -13.00 -16.61 44.95
N LEU A 38 -12.86 -15.50 45.69
CA LEU A 38 -11.58 -14.98 46.15
C LEU A 38 -11.34 -15.20 47.65
N GLU A 39 -12.22 -15.93 48.33
CA GLU A 39 -12.16 -16.24 49.78
C GLU A 39 -11.94 -14.99 50.66
N LEU A 40 -12.58 -13.87 50.32
CA LEU A 40 -12.29 -12.57 50.98
C LEU A 40 -12.76 -12.49 52.45
N GLY A 41 -13.53 -13.49 52.91
CA GLY A 41 -13.98 -13.60 54.30
C GLY A 41 -14.96 -12.50 54.73
N LEU A 42 -15.60 -11.79 53.79
CA LEU A 42 -16.50 -10.69 54.12
C LEU A 42 -17.86 -11.24 54.58
N ASP A 43 -18.32 -10.78 55.74
CA ASP A 43 -19.68 -11.02 56.23
C ASP A 43 -20.62 -10.00 55.57
N LEU A 44 -21.04 -10.31 54.33
CA LEU A 44 -21.85 -9.43 53.47
C LEU A 44 -23.18 -9.00 54.12
N PRO A 45 -23.92 -9.88 54.83
CA PRO A 45 -25.08 -9.45 55.62
C PRO A 45 -24.74 -8.41 56.68
N LYS A 46 -23.62 -8.57 57.41
CA LYS A 46 -23.18 -7.55 58.37
C LYS A 46 -22.75 -6.25 57.71
N LEU A 47 -22.40 -6.25 56.42
CA LEU A 47 -22.08 -5.05 55.64
C LEU A 47 -23.33 -4.38 55.02
N GLY A 48 -24.53 -4.93 55.23
CA GLY A 48 -25.78 -4.38 54.73
C GLY A 48 -26.10 -4.75 53.27
N VAL A 49 -25.47 -5.81 52.77
CA VAL A 49 -25.65 -6.39 51.43
C VAL A 49 -26.45 -7.69 51.58
N ASN A 50 -27.74 -7.65 51.23
CA ASN A 50 -28.61 -8.83 51.21
C ASN A 50 -28.76 -9.33 49.76
N VAL A 51 -28.27 -10.53 49.48
CA VAL A 51 -28.42 -11.15 48.16
C VAL A 51 -29.81 -11.79 48.07
N VAL A 52 -30.67 -11.29 47.19
CA VAL A 52 -31.98 -11.92 46.92
C VAL A 52 -31.81 -12.93 45.78
N PRO A 53 -32.07 -14.24 45.99
CA PRO A 53 -31.98 -15.23 44.92
C PRO A 53 -33.00 -14.92 43.81
N ARG A 54 -32.56 -14.81 42.55
CA ARG A 54 -33.47 -14.72 41.40
C ARG A 54 -34.22 -16.07 41.28
N LYS A 55 -35.55 -16.05 41.42
CA LYS A 55 -36.42 -17.20 41.14
C LYS A 55 -36.28 -17.58 39.66
N ALA A 56 -35.99 -18.85 39.38
CA ALA A 56 -35.99 -19.38 38.01
C ALA A 56 -37.41 -19.29 37.42
N PRO A 57 -37.58 -18.86 36.15
CA PRO A 57 -38.88 -18.90 35.50
C PRO A 57 -39.31 -20.36 35.27
N ALA A 58 -40.55 -20.68 35.61
CA ALA A 58 -41.14 -21.99 35.35
C ALA A 58 -41.28 -22.24 33.83
N PRO A 59 -41.07 -23.48 33.35
CA PRO A 59 -41.19 -23.80 31.93
C PRO A 59 -42.65 -23.69 31.48
N LYS A 60 -42.89 -22.96 30.37
CA LYS A 60 -44.17 -22.97 29.67
C LYS A 60 -44.30 -24.27 28.87
N ALA A 61 -45.43 -24.95 29.02
CA ALA A 61 -45.80 -26.11 28.21
C ALA A 61 -46.10 -25.70 26.74
N PRO A 62 -45.85 -26.57 25.76
CA PRO A 62 -46.11 -26.27 24.35
C PRO A 62 -47.62 -26.37 24.02
N GLU A 63 -48.13 -25.37 23.32
CA GLU A 63 -49.46 -25.38 22.71
C GLU A 63 -49.49 -26.32 21.49
N VAL A 64 -50.47 -27.22 21.50
CA VAL A 64 -50.81 -28.13 20.41
C VAL A 64 -51.86 -27.44 19.54
N ASN A 65 -51.53 -27.14 18.28
CA ASN A 65 -52.54 -26.81 17.28
C ASN A 65 -52.74 -28.02 16.36
N ALA A 66 -53.90 -28.65 16.51
CA ALA A 66 -54.43 -29.66 15.61
C ALA A 66 -55.10 -28.99 14.41
N ALA A 67 -54.82 -29.49 13.20
CA ALA A 67 -55.61 -29.23 12.01
C ALA A 67 -56.28 -30.56 11.58
N PRO A 68 -57.56 -30.57 11.16
CA PRO A 68 -58.25 -31.79 10.77
C PRO A 68 -58.33 -31.98 9.24
N GLY A 69 -58.26 -33.25 8.80
CA GLY A 69 -59.21 -33.78 7.82
C GLY A 69 -58.76 -33.96 6.37
N GLU A 70 -58.38 -35.21 6.06
CA GLU A 70 -58.37 -36.00 4.80
C GLU A 70 -59.65 -35.91 3.90
N PRO A 71 -59.75 -36.53 2.68
CA PRO A 71 -59.03 -37.74 2.20
C PRO A 71 -58.58 -37.86 0.71
N GLU A 72 -57.69 -38.84 0.55
CA GLU A 72 -57.33 -39.79 -0.55
C GLU A 72 -58.00 -39.72 -1.95
N VAL A 73 -57.20 -39.99 -3.01
CA VAL A 73 -57.44 -41.07 -4.02
C VAL A 73 -56.10 -41.59 -4.62
N ASN A 74 -56.01 -42.92 -4.73
CA ASN A 74 -54.97 -43.79 -5.32
C ASN A 74 -54.73 -43.66 -6.85
N ILE A 75 -53.55 -44.13 -7.31
CA ILE A 75 -53.20 -44.96 -8.51
C ILE A 75 -51.65 -44.93 -8.59
N VAL A 76 -50.81 -45.93 -8.29
CA VAL A 76 -50.58 -47.33 -8.76
C VAL A 76 -49.91 -47.48 -10.15
N ASN A 77 -48.61 -47.85 -10.08
CA ASN A 77 -47.76 -48.73 -10.92
C ASN A 77 -47.36 -48.41 -12.38
N ASN A 78 -46.03 -48.31 -12.62
CA ASN A 78 -45.15 -49.26 -13.33
C ASN A 78 -43.80 -48.53 -13.62
N ALA A 79 -42.62 -48.88 -13.09
CA ALA A 79 -41.82 -50.12 -13.12
C ALA A 79 -41.04 -50.35 -14.43
N VAL A 80 -39.71 -50.59 -14.26
CA VAL A 80 -38.75 -51.33 -15.12
C VAL A 80 -38.11 -50.54 -16.28
N ASN A 81 -36.81 -50.59 -16.64
CA ASN A 81 -35.50 -50.98 -16.06
C ASN A 81 -34.42 -50.80 -17.18
N LYS A 82 -33.15 -50.59 -16.79
CA LYS A 82 -31.87 -51.01 -17.43
C LYS A 82 -31.31 -50.36 -18.73
N ASP A 83 -30.21 -49.61 -18.53
CA ASP A 83 -28.79 -49.86 -18.86
C ASP A 83 -28.26 -50.18 -20.30
N VAL A 84 -27.00 -49.71 -20.47
CA VAL A 84 -25.89 -50.14 -21.38
C VAL A 84 -25.72 -49.27 -22.66
N VAL A 85 -24.80 -48.30 -22.75
CA VAL A 85 -23.30 -48.31 -22.95
C VAL A 85 -22.85 -48.63 -24.40
N ASN A 86 -22.34 -47.62 -25.14
CA ASN A 86 -20.95 -47.50 -25.65
C ASN A 86 -20.79 -46.52 -26.85
N ASP A 87 -19.71 -45.73 -26.77
CA ASP A 87 -18.74 -45.27 -27.78
C ASP A 87 -19.14 -44.62 -29.14
N ALA A 88 -18.40 -43.53 -29.41
CA ALA A 88 -18.40 -42.62 -30.57
C ALA A 88 -17.70 -43.21 -31.82
N PRO A 89 -17.33 -42.43 -32.87
CA PRO A 89 -17.85 -41.17 -33.46
C PRO A 89 -18.11 -41.33 -34.99
N VAL A 90 -18.50 -40.25 -35.71
CA VAL A 90 -18.03 -39.82 -37.07
C VAL A 90 -19.06 -38.91 -37.78
N ASP A 91 -18.56 -37.76 -38.24
CA ASP A 91 -18.89 -36.86 -39.36
C ASP A 91 -20.33 -36.55 -39.81
N GLY A 92 -20.55 -35.25 -40.06
CA GLY A 92 -21.64 -34.74 -40.89
C GLY A 92 -21.94 -33.25 -40.65
N GLU A 93 -21.47 -32.41 -41.57
CA GLU A 93 -21.56 -30.94 -41.67
C GLU A 93 -22.94 -30.30 -41.40
N PRO A 94 -23.00 -28.95 -41.23
CA PRO A 94 -23.48 -28.19 -42.38
C PRO A 94 -22.83 -26.79 -42.60
N GLN A 95 -22.56 -26.55 -43.89
CA GLN A 95 -22.83 -25.34 -44.69
C GLN A 95 -22.36 -23.95 -44.23
N VAL A 96 -21.39 -23.44 -44.99
CA VAL A 96 -21.00 -22.03 -45.12
C VAL A 96 -21.20 -21.60 -46.58
N ASN A 97 -21.79 -20.41 -46.79
CA ASN A 97 -21.47 -19.45 -47.85
C ASN A 97 -22.06 -18.10 -47.41
N ALA A 98 -21.27 -17.17 -46.87
CA ALA A 98 -20.32 -16.27 -47.53
C ALA A 98 -21.00 -15.16 -48.36
N VAL A 99 -20.97 -13.93 -47.84
CA VAL A 99 -20.89 -12.69 -48.62
C VAL A 99 -19.92 -11.72 -47.93
N ASN A 100 -18.99 -11.21 -48.74
CA ASN A 100 -17.85 -10.34 -48.44
C ASN A 100 -18.21 -9.00 -47.77
N ASN A 101 -17.30 -8.47 -46.94
CA ASN A 101 -16.52 -7.27 -47.33
C ASN A 101 -15.43 -6.89 -46.31
N VAL A 102 -14.31 -6.45 -46.87
CA VAL A 102 -13.07 -5.90 -46.30
C VAL A 102 -13.32 -4.70 -45.37
N PRO A 103 -12.52 -4.49 -44.30
CA PRO A 103 -12.31 -3.17 -43.74
C PRO A 103 -10.90 -2.63 -44.03
N VAL A 104 -10.90 -1.51 -44.74
CA VAL A 104 -9.79 -0.59 -44.98
C VAL A 104 -9.50 0.20 -43.70
N ASN A 105 -8.21 0.47 -43.45
CA ASN A 105 -7.71 1.42 -42.44
C ASN A 105 -8.44 2.77 -42.51
N GLY A 106 -9.08 3.17 -41.41
CA GLY A 106 -9.62 4.51 -41.22
C GLY A 106 -9.59 4.86 -39.73
N GLU A 107 -8.81 5.88 -39.39
CA GLU A 107 -8.75 6.50 -38.07
C GLU A 107 -10.13 7.04 -37.66
N PRO A 108 -10.57 6.89 -36.38
CA PRO A 108 -11.75 7.58 -35.92
C PRO A 108 -11.41 9.01 -35.49
N GLN A 109 -11.81 9.99 -36.31
CA GLN A 109 -12.00 11.37 -35.88
C GLN A 109 -13.15 11.43 -34.86
N VAL A 110 -12.84 11.96 -33.67
CA VAL A 110 -13.83 12.23 -32.62
C VAL A 110 -14.51 13.57 -32.92
N ASN A 111 -15.71 13.53 -33.48
CA ASN A 111 -16.62 14.68 -33.52
C ASN A 111 -17.29 14.85 -32.16
N ALA A 112 -16.93 15.90 -31.43
CA ALA A 112 -17.68 16.36 -30.26
C ALA A 112 -18.96 17.07 -30.72
N VAL A 113 -20.10 16.41 -30.57
CA VAL A 113 -21.42 17.00 -30.79
C VAL A 113 -21.88 17.67 -29.48
N ASN A 114 -21.75 19.00 -29.41
CA ASN A 114 -22.46 19.80 -28.42
C ASN A 114 -23.82 20.21 -29.00
N ASN A 115 -24.90 19.67 -28.42
CA ASN A 115 -26.26 20.13 -28.69
C ASN A 115 -26.57 21.41 -27.90
N VAL A 116 -27.06 22.43 -28.60
CA VAL A 116 -27.80 23.57 -28.06
C VAL A 116 -29.12 23.66 -28.83
N PRO A 117 -30.26 23.94 -28.17
CA PRO A 117 -31.36 24.62 -28.83
C PRO A 117 -31.49 26.08 -28.35
N VAL A 118 -31.75 26.91 -29.35
CA VAL A 118 -31.86 28.38 -29.38
C VAL A 118 -33.25 28.84 -28.90
N ASN A 119 -33.30 29.97 -28.18
CA ASN A 119 -34.26 31.05 -28.41
C ASN A 119 -33.88 32.31 -27.62
N GLY A 120 -33.44 33.35 -28.34
CA GLY A 120 -33.18 34.70 -27.84
C GLY A 120 -32.70 35.59 -28.98
N GLU A 121 -33.25 36.80 -29.08
CA GLU A 121 -33.09 37.81 -30.14
C GLU A 121 -31.64 38.13 -30.58
N PRO A 122 -31.43 38.68 -31.80
CA PRO A 122 -30.10 38.90 -32.34
C PRO A 122 -29.36 40.00 -31.56
N GLN A 123 -28.55 39.61 -30.58
CA GLN A 123 -27.47 40.45 -30.12
C GLN A 123 -26.43 40.57 -31.24
N ALA A 124 -25.98 41.80 -31.49
CA ALA A 124 -24.93 42.11 -32.43
C ALA A 124 -23.80 41.09 -32.30
N ALA A 125 -23.45 40.42 -33.42
CA ALA A 125 -22.41 39.41 -33.44
C ALA A 125 -21.13 40.02 -32.86
N GLN A 126 -20.78 39.62 -31.64
CA GLN A 126 -19.48 39.94 -31.07
C GLN A 126 -18.42 39.41 -32.02
N PRO A 127 -17.34 40.16 -32.31
CA PRO A 127 -16.25 39.64 -33.11
C PRO A 127 -15.79 38.32 -32.48
N ALA A 128 -15.62 37.28 -33.31
CA ALA A 128 -15.23 35.96 -32.85
C ALA A 128 -13.81 36.04 -32.24
N GLY A 129 -13.72 36.31 -30.94
CA GLY A 129 -12.46 36.43 -30.20
C GLY A 129 -11.94 35.07 -29.70
N PHE A 130 -10.70 35.07 -29.20
CA PHE A 130 -10.09 33.89 -28.58
C PHE A 130 -10.80 33.54 -27.27
N LYS A 131 -11.14 32.25 -27.06
CA LYS A 131 -11.77 31.81 -25.82
C LYS A 131 -10.70 31.42 -24.80
N PHE A 132 -10.52 32.24 -23.77
CA PHE A 132 -9.71 31.88 -22.61
C PHE A 132 -10.34 30.72 -21.85
N GLY A 133 -9.51 29.83 -21.29
CA GLY A 133 -9.95 28.84 -20.32
C GLY A 133 -9.64 29.29 -18.90
N GLY A 134 -10.54 29.01 -17.96
CA GLY A 134 -10.30 29.25 -16.53
C GLY A 134 -10.44 30.71 -16.10
N ILE A 135 -9.67 31.10 -15.07
CA ILE A 135 -9.68 32.44 -14.50
C ILE A 135 -8.77 33.32 -15.36
N VAL A 136 -9.26 34.47 -15.80
CA VAL A 136 -8.45 35.39 -16.62
C VAL A 136 -7.89 36.46 -15.68
N ASN A 137 -6.59 36.42 -15.43
CA ASN A 137 -5.89 37.36 -14.54
C ASN A 137 -4.70 38.05 -15.25
N LYS A 138 -4.12 39.10 -14.67
CA LYS A 138 -3.01 39.84 -15.32
C LYS A 138 -1.76 38.95 -15.49
N LYS A 139 -1.48 38.13 -14.48
CA LYS A 139 -0.30 37.24 -14.43
C LYS A 139 -0.25 36.26 -15.61
N MET A 140 -1.40 35.77 -16.06
CA MET A 140 -1.55 34.91 -17.25
C MET A 140 -0.93 35.53 -18.51
N PHE A 141 -1.17 36.82 -18.75
CA PHE A 141 -0.64 37.53 -19.92
C PHE A 141 0.85 37.81 -19.79
N PHE A 142 1.31 38.26 -18.62
CA PHE A 142 2.74 38.50 -18.39
C PHE A 142 3.58 37.23 -18.57
N ASN A 143 3.13 36.10 -18.01
CA ASN A 143 3.90 34.86 -18.09
C ASN A 143 3.91 34.27 -19.50
N SER A 144 2.85 34.49 -20.28
CA SER A 144 2.71 33.88 -21.62
C SER A 144 3.30 34.76 -22.72
N ILE A 145 3.36 36.09 -22.52
CA ILE A 145 3.67 37.04 -23.59
C ILE A 145 5.00 37.77 -23.37
N ASN A 146 5.47 37.98 -22.13
CA ASN A 146 6.77 38.62 -21.89
C ASN A 146 7.95 38.02 -22.68
N PRO A 147 8.01 36.69 -22.93
CA PRO A 147 9.09 36.13 -23.74
C PRO A 147 9.08 36.55 -25.22
N ILE A 148 8.03 37.21 -25.71
CA ILE A 148 8.02 37.72 -27.09
C ILE A 148 9.13 38.73 -27.36
N MET A 149 9.50 39.50 -26.32
CA MET A 149 10.57 40.49 -26.41
C MET A 149 11.93 39.82 -26.58
N THR A 150 12.09 38.59 -26.08
CA THR A 150 13.35 37.85 -26.14
C THR A 150 13.49 37.01 -27.40
N ILE A 151 12.39 36.66 -28.07
CA ILE A 151 12.44 35.88 -29.32
C ILE A 151 12.10 36.69 -30.58
N ARG A 152 11.98 38.01 -30.46
CA ARG A 152 11.57 38.91 -31.54
C ARG A 152 12.34 38.67 -32.84
N ASP A 153 13.64 38.45 -32.74
CA ASP A 153 14.54 38.35 -33.89
C ASP A 153 14.38 37.03 -34.67
N LEU A 154 13.49 36.11 -34.23
CA LEU A 154 13.06 34.95 -35.03
C LEU A 154 11.98 35.29 -36.06
N PHE A 155 11.16 36.31 -35.82
CA PHE A 155 10.06 36.68 -36.70
C PHE A 155 10.55 37.56 -37.85
N ASP A 156 9.99 37.36 -39.04
CA ASP A 156 10.35 38.15 -40.21
C ASP A 156 9.52 39.44 -40.24
N ASN A 157 8.28 39.40 -39.71
CA ASN A 157 7.41 40.53 -39.41
C ASN A 157 7.41 40.86 -37.90
N ALA A 158 8.60 40.96 -37.31
CA ALA A 158 8.80 41.17 -35.88
C ALA A 158 8.00 42.35 -35.29
N ASP A 159 7.89 43.47 -35.99
CA ASP A 159 7.20 44.68 -35.50
C ASP A 159 5.68 44.46 -35.35
N GLU A 160 5.07 43.72 -36.29
CA GLU A 160 3.63 43.41 -36.26
C GLU A 160 3.31 42.47 -35.09
N VAL A 161 4.08 41.39 -34.95
CA VAL A 161 3.93 40.40 -33.89
C VAL A 161 4.16 41.05 -32.51
N GLN A 162 5.21 41.88 -32.38
CA GLN A 162 5.53 42.59 -31.15
C GLN A 162 4.45 43.62 -30.78
N ALA A 163 3.97 44.41 -31.75
CA ALA A 163 2.93 45.40 -31.50
C ALA A 163 1.64 44.73 -30.99
N ALA A 164 1.19 43.65 -31.63
CA ALA A 164 0.01 42.91 -31.21
C ALA A 164 0.17 42.33 -29.79
N GLY A 165 1.35 41.77 -29.46
CA GLY A 165 1.64 41.25 -28.12
C GLY A 165 1.67 42.34 -27.04
N LEU A 166 2.30 43.49 -27.33
CA LEU A 166 2.34 44.63 -26.41
C LEU A 166 0.96 45.25 -26.17
N THR A 167 0.10 45.28 -27.18
CA THR A 167 -1.30 45.71 -27.03
C THR A 167 -2.03 44.84 -25.99
N MET A 168 -1.87 43.52 -26.03
CA MET A 168 -2.47 42.63 -25.03
C MET A 168 -1.95 42.90 -23.61
N VAL A 169 -0.63 43.00 -23.45
CA VAL A 169 0.00 43.26 -22.14
C VAL A 169 -0.44 44.63 -21.59
N GLY A 170 -0.49 45.65 -22.45
CA GLY A 170 -0.97 46.98 -22.10
C GLY A 170 -2.44 46.99 -21.66
N LEU A 171 -3.32 46.25 -22.35
CA LEU A 171 -4.71 46.08 -21.95
C LEU A 171 -4.84 45.40 -20.58
N ALA A 172 -4.07 44.34 -20.32
CA ALA A 172 -4.05 43.66 -19.03
C ALA A 172 -3.53 44.58 -17.90
N GLN A 173 -2.48 45.37 -18.18
CA GLN A 173 -1.93 46.36 -17.24
C GLN A 173 -2.94 47.44 -16.86
N ASN A 174 -3.65 47.97 -17.85
CA ASN A 174 -4.60 49.08 -17.69
C ASN A 174 -5.91 48.69 -17.00
N SER A 175 -6.16 47.40 -16.77
CA SER A 175 -7.30 46.96 -15.96
C SER A 175 -7.23 47.54 -14.55
N LYS A 176 -8.39 47.91 -14.01
CA LYS A 176 -8.54 48.54 -12.68
C LYS A 176 -8.18 47.62 -11.51
N GLU A 177 -8.02 46.31 -11.76
CA GLU A 177 -7.64 45.36 -10.72
C GLU A 177 -6.23 45.61 -10.18
N LYS A 178 -6.11 45.65 -8.85
CA LYS A 178 -4.85 46.03 -8.18
C LYS A 178 -3.85 44.88 -8.07
N TYR A 179 -4.33 43.64 -8.12
CA TYR A 179 -3.52 42.44 -7.90
C TYR A 179 -3.48 41.58 -9.15
N ASP A 180 -2.32 40.99 -9.43
CA ASP A 180 -2.06 40.30 -10.70
C ASP A 180 -2.74 38.92 -10.81
N ASP A 181 -3.19 38.36 -9.69
CA ASP A 181 -3.78 37.03 -9.54
C ASP A 181 -5.32 37.05 -9.39
N VAL A 182 -5.95 38.21 -9.54
CA VAL A 182 -7.40 38.38 -9.43
C VAL A 182 -8.05 38.30 -10.82
N GLN A 183 -9.24 37.70 -10.88
CA GLN A 183 -10.09 37.66 -12.07
C GLN A 183 -10.34 39.07 -12.61
N LEU A 184 -10.03 39.27 -13.88
CA LEU A 184 -10.27 40.52 -14.58
C LEU A 184 -11.76 40.74 -14.85
N PRO A 185 -12.23 42.00 -14.84
CA PRO A 185 -13.59 42.36 -15.24
C PRO A 185 -13.95 41.83 -16.63
N GLU A 186 -15.20 41.43 -16.83
CA GLU A 186 -15.68 40.83 -18.09
C GLU A 186 -15.43 41.70 -19.32
N ALA A 187 -15.56 43.04 -19.19
CA ALA A 187 -15.25 43.98 -20.25
C ALA A 187 -13.76 43.95 -20.66
N ASP A 188 -12.86 43.83 -19.67
CA ASP A 188 -11.42 43.71 -19.93
C ASP A 188 -11.10 42.35 -20.57
N VAL A 189 -11.77 41.27 -20.13
CA VAL A 189 -11.64 39.93 -20.72
C VAL A 189 -12.07 39.90 -22.18
N GLN A 190 -13.18 40.57 -22.55
CA GLN A 190 -13.64 40.67 -23.93
C GLN A 190 -12.63 41.44 -24.81
N ALA A 191 -12.10 42.56 -24.33
CA ALA A 191 -11.07 43.32 -25.05
C ALA A 191 -9.78 42.49 -25.24
N LEU A 192 -9.36 41.77 -24.20
CA LEU A 192 -8.21 40.86 -24.25
C LEU A 192 -8.44 39.70 -25.20
N SER A 193 -9.67 39.19 -25.33
CA SER A 193 -10.04 38.09 -26.24
C SER A 193 -9.86 38.47 -27.71
N VAL A 194 -10.21 39.72 -28.05
CA VAL A 194 -9.98 40.27 -29.40
C VAL A 194 -8.48 40.45 -29.64
N ALA A 195 -7.76 41.08 -28.70
CA ALA A 195 -6.33 41.32 -28.84
C ALA A 195 -5.51 40.01 -28.90
N ALA A 196 -5.93 38.96 -28.16
CA ALA A 196 -5.34 37.62 -28.25
C ALA A 196 -5.49 37.00 -29.63
N LYS A 197 -6.65 37.17 -30.27
CA LYS A 197 -6.85 36.70 -31.63
C LYS A 197 -5.95 37.45 -32.61
N ASP A 198 -5.90 38.78 -32.54
CA ASP A 198 -5.08 39.59 -33.43
C ASP A 198 -3.60 39.21 -33.31
N PHE A 199 -3.16 38.88 -32.10
CA PHE A 199 -1.82 38.38 -31.82
C PHE A 199 -1.54 37.01 -32.46
N PHE A 200 -2.44 36.03 -32.30
CA PHE A 200 -2.28 34.73 -32.94
C PHE A 200 -2.32 34.83 -34.46
N ASP A 201 -3.22 35.66 -35.01
CA ASP A 201 -3.29 35.88 -36.45
C ASP A 201 -1.99 36.49 -37.00
N ALA A 202 -1.33 37.39 -36.25
CA ALA A 202 -0.04 37.96 -36.65
C ALA A 202 1.07 36.90 -36.70
N ILE A 203 1.14 36.02 -35.69
CA ILE A 203 2.10 34.90 -35.68
C ILE A 203 1.80 33.92 -36.81
N ASP A 204 0.54 33.53 -36.98
CA ASP A 204 0.14 32.54 -37.99
C ASP A 204 0.39 33.08 -39.41
N ARG A 205 0.22 34.40 -39.65
CA ARG A 205 0.63 35.07 -40.90
C ARG A 205 2.15 35.01 -41.13
N ASP A 206 2.94 35.32 -40.10
CA ASP A 206 4.42 35.27 -40.20
C ASP A 206 4.90 33.84 -40.52
N ILE A 207 4.35 32.82 -39.85
CA ILE A 207 4.65 31.40 -40.11
C ILE A 207 4.23 30.98 -41.52
N ALA A 208 3.07 31.44 -42.00
CA ALA A 208 2.56 31.11 -43.33
C ALA A 208 3.41 31.74 -44.45
N ASN A 209 3.94 32.95 -44.22
CA ASN A 209 4.81 33.67 -45.15
C ASN A 209 6.28 33.20 -45.07
N ASP A 210 6.63 32.37 -44.09
CA ASP A 210 7.95 31.81 -43.91
C ASP A 210 8.24 30.71 -44.96
N ASN A 211 9.06 31.04 -45.96
CA ASN A 211 9.40 30.15 -47.07
C ASN A 211 10.42 29.05 -46.69
N ARG A 212 10.92 29.00 -45.46
CA ARG A 212 11.83 27.95 -45.00
C ARG A 212 11.12 26.57 -44.96
N PRO A 213 11.85 25.46 -45.14
CA PRO A 213 11.28 24.12 -45.05
C PRO A 213 10.76 23.85 -43.62
N ASP A 214 9.74 22.99 -43.48
CA ASP A 214 9.09 22.75 -42.20
C ASP A 214 10.00 22.16 -41.11
N ASN A 215 11.16 21.59 -41.49
CA ASN A 215 12.17 21.09 -40.58
C ASN A 215 13.19 22.15 -40.13
N SER A 216 13.15 23.38 -40.67
CA SER A 216 13.97 24.51 -40.21
C SER A 216 13.72 24.78 -38.73
N TYR A 217 14.80 24.97 -37.98
CA TYR A 217 14.75 25.30 -36.55
C TYR A 217 14.06 26.63 -36.31
N ILE A 218 14.27 27.64 -37.16
CA ILE A 218 13.59 28.94 -37.02
C ILE A 218 12.07 28.76 -37.17
N LYS A 219 11.62 28.08 -38.23
CA LYS A 219 10.19 27.87 -38.50
C LYS A 219 9.53 26.98 -37.45
N ARG A 220 10.20 25.92 -36.99
CA ARG A 220 9.74 25.08 -35.88
C ARG A 220 9.62 25.87 -34.57
N MET A 221 10.60 26.72 -34.27
CA MET A 221 10.60 27.54 -33.05
C MET A 221 9.45 28.57 -33.03
N LYS A 222 9.14 29.21 -34.17
CA LYS A 222 7.94 30.07 -34.30
C LYS A 222 6.66 29.29 -33.96
N LYS A 223 6.50 28.07 -34.50
CA LYS A 223 5.35 27.19 -34.21
C LYS A 223 5.32 26.78 -32.73
N ALA A 224 6.47 26.45 -32.15
CA ALA A 224 6.59 26.07 -30.75
C ALA A 224 6.22 27.23 -29.81
N PHE A 225 6.67 28.46 -30.11
CA PHE A 225 6.26 29.65 -29.37
C PHE A 225 4.76 29.92 -29.49
N ARG A 226 4.19 29.85 -30.69
CA ARG A 226 2.74 30.01 -30.91
C ARG A 226 1.93 29.08 -30.01
N ARG A 227 2.27 27.78 -30.00
CA ARG A 227 1.65 26.76 -29.12
C ARG A 227 1.86 27.08 -27.65
N HIS A 228 3.04 27.59 -27.30
CA HIS A 228 3.36 27.96 -25.92
C HIS A 228 2.42 29.02 -25.37
N VAL A 229 2.23 30.11 -26.14
CA VAL A 229 1.35 31.22 -25.75
C VAL A 229 -0.10 30.75 -25.71
N GLU A 230 -0.54 29.97 -26.69
CA GLU A 230 -1.89 29.39 -26.71
C GLU A 230 -2.18 28.55 -25.46
N ALA A 231 -1.29 27.64 -25.09
CA ALA A 231 -1.46 26.85 -23.87
C ALA A 231 -1.45 27.73 -22.59
N GLY A 232 -0.73 28.86 -22.61
CA GLY A 232 -0.79 29.86 -21.55
C GLY A 232 -2.15 30.55 -21.46
N LEU A 233 -2.70 30.92 -22.61
CA LEU A 233 -3.97 31.64 -22.72
C LEU A 233 -5.22 30.73 -22.62
N ASN A 234 -5.09 29.42 -22.85
CA ASN A 234 -6.18 28.45 -22.67
C ASN A 234 -6.43 28.04 -21.22
N GLY A 235 -5.73 28.63 -20.23
CA GLY A 235 -5.85 28.27 -18.82
C GLY A 235 -5.15 26.96 -18.43
N ASP A 236 -4.52 26.28 -19.38
CA ASP A 236 -3.77 25.04 -19.10
C ASP A 236 -2.54 25.33 -18.21
N LEU A 237 -1.99 26.54 -18.29
CA LEU A 237 -0.91 26.98 -17.39
C LEU A 237 -1.37 27.05 -15.93
N GLU A 238 -2.56 27.56 -15.65
CA GLU A 238 -3.08 27.62 -14.28
C GLU A 238 -3.30 26.21 -13.71
N LEU A 239 -3.85 25.32 -14.52
CA LEU A 239 -4.02 23.90 -14.17
C LEU A 239 -2.67 23.23 -13.87
N MET A 240 -1.64 23.54 -14.64
CA MET A 240 -0.28 23.03 -14.39
C MET A 240 0.34 23.65 -13.13
N LEU A 241 0.14 24.94 -12.88
CA LEU A 241 0.67 25.65 -11.69
C LEU A 241 -0.02 25.21 -10.40
N GLU A 242 -1.30 24.85 -10.46
CA GLU A 242 -2.00 24.21 -9.33
C GLU A 242 -1.30 22.90 -8.92
N ALA A 243 -0.77 22.15 -9.89
CA ALA A 243 -0.13 20.86 -9.69
C ALA A 243 1.38 20.97 -9.37
N ASP A 244 2.10 21.87 -10.03
CA ASP A 244 3.56 21.95 -10.02
C ASP A 244 4.03 23.37 -10.43
N GLU A 245 4.62 24.10 -9.50
CA GLU A 245 5.02 25.48 -9.70
C GLU A 245 6.30 25.62 -10.51
N SER A 246 7.08 24.54 -10.66
CA SER A 246 8.23 24.54 -11.57
C SER A 246 7.81 24.74 -13.02
N ALA A 247 6.52 24.51 -13.34
CA ALA A 247 5.93 24.88 -14.63
C ALA A 247 6.05 26.40 -14.92
N LEU A 248 6.08 27.24 -13.87
CA LEU A 248 6.28 28.69 -14.02
C LEU A 248 7.69 28.99 -14.54
N THR A 249 8.72 28.42 -13.92
CA THR A 249 10.13 28.63 -14.28
C THR A 249 10.39 28.22 -15.72
N TYR A 250 9.79 27.12 -16.15
CA TYR A 250 9.90 26.65 -17.53
C TYR A 250 9.17 27.55 -18.52
N LYS A 251 7.96 28.01 -18.18
CA LYS A 251 7.17 28.83 -19.12
C LYS A 251 7.62 30.29 -19.21
N SER A 252 8.02 30.92 -18.11
CA SER A 252 8.49 32.31 -18.13
C SER A 252 10.00 32.46 -18.41
N GLY A 253 10.80 31.40 -18.20
CA GLY A 253 12.27 31.45 -18.27
C GLY A 253 12.89 30.89 -19.56
N THR A 254 12.37 29.77 -20.10
CA THR A 254 13.05 29.01 -21.17
C THR A 254 13.29 29.81 -22.45
N PHE A 255 12.39 30.71 -22.82
CA PHE A 255 12.52 31.54 -24.02
C PHE A 255 13.46 32.74 -23.82
N ASN A 256 13.70 33.17 -22.57
CA ASN A 256 14.63 34.25 -22.29
C ASN A 256 16.09 33.82 -22.46
N ASP A 257 16.35 32.51 -22.35
CA ASP A 257 17.69 31.91 -22.44
C ASP A 257 17.88 31.10 -23.74
N TYR A 258 16.99 31.27 -24.74
CA TYR A 258 16.99 30.49 -25.97
C TYR A 258 17.92 31.12 -27.05
N PRO A 259 18.69 30.32 -27.81
CA PRO A 259 19.55 30.86 -28.89
C PRO A 259 18.72 31.54 -30.00
N LEU A 260 19.13 32.73 -30.46
CA LEU A 260 18.56 33.39 -31.66
C LEU A 260 19.61 33.47 -32.79
N PRO A 261 19.22 33.78 -34.04
CA PRO A 261 20.14 33.71 -35.18
C PRO A 261 21.10 34.90 -35.31
N ASN A 262 21.49 35.56 -34.23
CA ASN A 262 22.41 36.71 -34.25
C ASN A 262 23.78 36.35 -33.67
N PHE A 263 24.84 36.62 -34.43
CA PHE A 263 26.20 36.26 -34.09
C PHE A 263 27.11 37.49 -34.00
N ASN A 264 27.98 37.50 -32.99
CA ASN A 264 29.04 38.48 -32.83
C ASN A 264 30.14 38.23 -33.88
N VAL A 265 30.34 39.22 -34.74
CA VAL A 265 31.39 39.26 -35.76
C VAL A 265 32.53 40.22 -35.40
N ALA A 266 32.47 40.87 -34.24
CA ALA A 266 33.54 41.74 -33.75
C ALA A 266 34.78 40.93 -33.34
N LYS A 267 35.98 41.47 -33.62
CA LYS A 267 37.23 40.87 -33.15
C LYS A 267 37.39 41.10 -31.64
N GLN A 268 38.21 40.27 -31.00
CA GLN A 268 38.48 40.39 -29.57
C GLN A 268 39.02 41.79 -29.23
N GLY A 269 38.29 42.55 -28.40
CA GLY A 269 38.61 43.93 -28.02
C GLY A 269 37.90 45.02 -28.83
N GLU A 270 37.14 44.66 -29.86
CA GLU A 270 36.25 45.58 -30.59
C GLU A 270 34.86 45.67 -29.92
N PRO A 271 34.12 46.78 -30.13
CA PRO A 271 32.73 46.87 -29.73
C PRO A 271 31.91 45.75 -30.36
N LEU A 272 30.96 45.22 -29.60
CA LEU A 272 30.03 44.20 -30.04
C LEU A 272 29.40 44.56 -31.40
N ASN A 273 29.49 43.65 -32.37
CA ASN A 273 28.90 43.79 -33.70
C ASN A 273 28.13 42.53 -34.04
N LEU A 274 26.79 42.62 -34.08
CA LEU A 274 25.91 41.47 -34.28
C LEU A 274 25.39 41.45 -35.70
N GLN A 275 25.48 40.29 -36.33
CA GLN A 275 24.89 40.04 -37.64
C GLN A 275 24.00 38.80 -37.58
N ARG A 276 22.82 38.90 -38.22
CA ARG A 276 21.92 37.75 -38.38
C ARG A 276 22.53 36.77 -39.37
N ASP A 277 22.69 35.51 -38.96
CA ASP A 277 23.21 34.42 -39.78
C ASP A 277 22.35 33.17 -39.57
N GLU A 278 21.36 33.00 -40.44
CA GLU A 278 20.41 31.89 -40.33
C GLU A 278 21.03 30.54 -40.62
N GLN A 279 22.00 30.46 -41.54
CA GLN A 279 22.63 29.20 -41.88
C GLN A 279 23.45 28.68 -40.69
N LYS A 280 24.27 29.54 -40.09
CA LYS A 280 25.06 29.20 -38.90
C LYS A 280 24.17 28.86 -37.70
N TYR A 281 23.00 29.51 -37.59
CA TYR A 281 21.98 29.16 -36.59
C TYR A 281 21.41 27.75 -36.79
N GLU A 282 20.99 27.41 -38.01
CA GLU A 282 20.45 26.09 -38.33
C GLU A 282 21.49 24.99 -38.08
N GLU A 283 22.77 25.22 -38.43
CA GLU A 283 23.88 24.30 -38.13
C GLU A 283 24.10 24.12 -36.62
N PHE A 284 24.05 25.21 -35.85
CA PHE A 284 24.18 25.18 -34.39
C PHE A 284 23.03 24.42 -33.72
N MET A 285 21.79 24.70 -34.12
CA MET A 285 20.59 24.08 -33.57
C MET A 285 20.46 22.60 -33.99
N ALA A 286 20.94 22.23 -35.18
CA ALA A 286 21.04 20.83 -35.59
C ALA A 286 22.01 20.01 -34.74
N LYS A 287 23.02 20.66 -34.16
CA LYS A 287 24.05 20.02 -33.35
C LYS A 287 23.63 19.81 -31.90
N TYR A 288 22.76 20.67 -31.37
CA TYR A 288 22.43 20.71 -29.94
C TYR A 288 20.93 20.73 -29.67
N PRO A 289 20.41 19.94 -28.72
CA PRO A 289 18.97 19.66 -28.59
C PRO A 289 18.19 20.78 -27.86
N PHE A 290 18.45 22.05 -28.16
CA PHE A 290 17.77 23.19 -27.53
C PHE A 290 16.27 23.22 -27.86
N LEU A 291 15.90 22.92 -29.11
CA LEU A 291 14.51 22.86 -29.55
C LEU A 291 13.85 21.53 -29.21
N GLU A 292 14.58 20.43 -29.39
CA GLU A 292 14.09 19.08 -29.19
C GLU A 292 13.62 18.85 -27.75
N GLN A 293 14.38 19.33 -26.76
CA GLN A 293 13.94 19.25 -25.35
C GLN A 293 12.65 20.03 -25.11
N PHE A 294 12.46 21.13 -25.84
CA PHE A 294 11.30 22.00 -25.69
C PHE A 294 10.06 21.38 -26.31
N GLU A 295 10.17 20.92 -27.55
CA GLU A 295 9.11 20.24 -28.27
C GLU A 295 8.68 18.94 -27.56
N ASP A 296 9.62 18.14 -27.04
CA ASP A 296 9.32 16.94 -26.25
C ASP A 296 8.49 17.28 -24.99
N ARG A 297 8.83 18.37 -24.29
CA ARG A 297 8.05 18.83 -23.14
C ARG A 297 6.68 19.35 -23.51
N GLN A 298 6.57 20.16 -24.57
CA GLN A 298 5.26 20.63 -25.05
C GLN A 298 4.36 19.45 -25.43
N GLN A 299 4.90 18.49 -26.17
CA GLN A 299 4.17 17.28 -26.54
C GLN A 299 3.74 16.49 -25.31
N TYR A 300 4.62 16.32 -24.32
CA TYR A 300 4.27 15.66 -23.06
C TYR A 300 3.16 16.42 -22.31
N ASP A 301 3.25 17.75 -22.22
CA ASP A 301 2.25 18.55 -21.52
C ASP A 301 0.89 18.43 -22.22
N GLU A 302 0.84 18.52 -23.55
CA GLU A 302 -0.38 18.44 -24.37
C GLU A 302 -1.01 17.04 -24.37
N THR A 303 -0.21 15.99 -24.50
CA THR A 303 -0.72 14.62 -24.73
C THR A 303 -0.82 13.79 -23.46
N VAL A 304 -0.15 14.19 -22.38
CA VAL A 304 -0.05 13.40 -21.15
C VAL A 304 -0.45 14.20 -19.91
N LYS A 305 0.25 15.28 -19.58
CA LYS A 305 0.06 16.00 -18.31
C LYS A 305 -1.29 16.70 -18.21
N ILE A 306 -1.62 17.54 -19.19
CA ILE A 306 -2.86 18.33 -19.18
C ILE A 306 -4.10 17.41 -19.22
N PRO A 307 -4.19 16.40 -20.13
CA PRO A 307 -5.30 15.45 -20.13
C PRO A 307 -5.48 14.73 -18.78
N PHE A 308 -4.39 14.29 -18.17
CA PHE A 308 -4.43 13.65 -16.84
C PHE A 308 -4.96 14.60 -15.76
N LEU A 309 -4.45 15.84 -15.71
CA LEU A 309 -4.90 16.83 -14.72
C LEU A 309 -6.38 17.20 -14.91
N LYS A 310 -6.86 17.30 -16.16
CA LYS A 310 -8.28 17.52 -16.48
C LYS A 310 -9.14 16.35 -16.00
N ALA A 311 -8.74 15.11 -16.30
CA ALA A 311 -9.43 13.91 -15.83
C ALA A 311 -9.45 13.83 -14.29
N LYS A 312 -8.35 14.22 -13.63
CA LYS A 312 -8.23 14.23 -12.18
C LYS A 312 -9.18 15.23 -11.54
N LYS A 313 -9.24 16.45 -12.08
CA LYS A 313 -10.16 17.49 -11.63
C LYS A 313 -11.63 17.08 -11.80
N ALA A 314 -11.93 16.26 -12.82
CA ALA A 314 -13.25 15.70 -13.06
C ALA A 314 -13.56 14.43 -12.23
N GLY A 315 -12.61 13.90 -11.43
CA GLY A 315 -12.79 12.67 -10.67
C GLY A 315 -12.86 11.40 -11.54
N LEU A 316 -12.33 11.45 -12.76
CA LEU A 316 -12.36 10.36 -13.76
C LEU A 316 -11.08 9.53 -13.78
N VAL A 317 -10.16 9.77 -12.85
CA VAL A 317 -8.88 9.07 -12.78
C VAL A 317 -9.03 7.75 -12.03
N ASP A 318 -8.57 6.67 -12.66
CA ASP A 318 -8.42 5.36 -12.05
C ASP A 318 -6.93 4.96 -11.92
N GLU A 319 -6.67 3.83 -11.25
CA GLU A 319 -5.32 3.34 -10.98
C GLU A 319 -4.54 3.05 -12.27
N LYS A 320 -5.23 2.64 -13.34
CA LYS A 320 -4.60 2.36 -14.64
C LYS A 320 -4.10 3.64 -15.27
N LEU A 321 -4.94 4.68 -15.30
CA LEU A 321 -4.58 5.98 -15.85
C LEU A 321 -3.48 6.65 -15.02
N GLU A 322 -3.46 6.47 -13.70
CA GLU A 322 -2.36 6.94 -12.85
C GLU A 322 -1.06 6.21 -13.13
N LYS A 323 -1.09 4.88 -13.26
CA LYS A 323 0.09 4.09 -13.62
C LYS A 323 0.63 4.50 -14.99
N GLU A 324 -0.24 4.69 -15.97
CA GLU A 324 0.14 5.13 -17.31
C GLU A 324 0.75 6.54 -17.27
N TYR A 325 0.14 7.47 -16.53
CA TYR A 325 0.67 8.82 -16.35
C TYR A 325 2.08 8.79 -15.75
N LYS A 326 2.33 7.99 -14.72
CA LYS A 326 3.66 7.84 -14.12
C LYS A 326 4.70 7.27 -15.08
N ILE A 327 4.34 6.23 -15.84
CA ILE A 327 5.24 5.62 -16.83
C ILE A 327 5.63 6.65 -17.88
N LYS A 328 4.64 7.34 -18.46
CA LYS A 328 4.87 8.38 -19.46
C LYS A 328 5.68 9.55 -18.89
N THR A 329 5.45 9.92 -17.63
CA THR A 329 6.27 10.92 -16.92
C THR A 329 7.72 10.46 -16.79
N LEU A 330 7.97 9.21 -16.39
CA LEU A 330 9.32 8.68 -16.24
C LEU A 330 10.07 8.63 -17.57
N GLU A 331 9.40 8.18 -18.64
CA GLU A 331 9.96 8.14 -19.99
C GLU A 331 10.31 9.55 -20.49
N HIS A 332 9.41 10.51 -20.28
CA HIS A 332 9.64 11.93 -20.56
C HIS A 332 10.88 12.45 -19.83
N LEU A 333 10.95 12.25 -18.51
CA LEU A 333 12.08 12.72 -17.70
C LEU A 333 13.42 12.08 -18.11
N LYS A 334 13.42 10.81 -18.52
CA LYS A 334 14.62 10.15 -19.05
C LYS A 334 15.11 10.78 -20.36
N ARG A 335 14.20 11.13 -21.28
CA ARG A 335 14.58 11.86 -22.50
C ARG A 335 15.11 13.25 -22.17
N GLN A 336 14.41 13.98 -21.30
CA GLN A 336 14.85 15.29 -20.81
C GLN A 336 16.25 15.23 -20.19
N LYS A 337 16.53 14.23 -19.37
CA LYS A 337 17.86 14.03 -18.78
C LYS A 337 18.96 13.99 -19.85
N VAL A 338 18.76 13.19 -20.91
CA VAL A 338 19.72 13.06 -22.02
C VAL A 338 19.92 14.41 -22.72
N TYR A 339 18.84 15.15 -22.98
CA TYR A 339 18.96 16.49 -23.59
C TYR A 339 19.77 17.44 -22.71
N PHE A 340 19.47 17.52 -21.42
CA PHE A 340 20.20 18.40 -20.51
C PHE A 340 21.66 17.97 -20.29
N GLU A 341 21.98 16.68 -20.34
CA GLU A 341 23.37 16.20 -20.33
C GLU A 341 24.13 16.63 -21.59
N GLN A 342 23.50 16.53 -22.77
CA GLN A 342 24.08 17.00 -24.03
C GLN A 342 24.28 18.51 -24.03
N LEU A 343 23.30 19.28 -23.56
CA LEU A 343 23.41 20.73 -23.41
C LEU A 343 24.54 21.07 -22.43
N ARG A 344 24.62 20.44 -21.26
CA ARG A 344 25.73 20.73 -20.31
C ARG A 344 27.11 20.40 -20.88
N ALA A 345 27.21 19.45 -21.80
CA ALA A 345 28.46 18.99 -22.39
C ALA A 345 29.00 19.88 -23.52
N ILE A 346 28.25 20.88 -24.00
CA ILE A 346 28.72 21.82 -25.02
C ILE A 346 30.03 22.48 -24.52
N PRO A 347 31.08 22.66 -25.33
CA PRO A 347 32.28 23.40 -24.91
C PRO A 347 31.98 24.87 -24.57
N VAL A 348 32.85 25.60 -23.88
CA VAL A 348 32.67 27.05 -23.63
C VAL A 348 33.31 27.90 -24.74
N ASN A 349 34.31 27.35 -25.44
CA ASN A 349 35.17 28.07 -26.40
C ASN A 349 34.92 27.63 -27.85
N GLU A 350 33.76 27.09 -28.16
CA GLU A 350 33.44 26.66 -29.52
C GLU A 350 33.24 27.88 -30.44
N GLU A 351 33.85 27.87 -31.63
CA GLU A 351 33.79 28.98 -32.60
C GLU A 351 32.34 29.34 -33.00
N THR A 352 31.43 28.37 -32.92
CA THR A 352 29.99 28.50 -33.16
C THR A 352 29.20 29.14 -32.00
N LEU A 353 29.79 29.26 -30.79
CA LEU A 353 29.16 29.91 -29.63
C LEU A 353 29.26 31.44 -29.65
N SER A 354 29.82 32.01 -30.72
CA SER A 354 29.77 33.44 -31.02
C SER A 354 28.34 33.96 -31.30
N ILE A 355 27.30 33.23 -30.91
CA ILE A 355 25.91 33.70 -30.81
C ILE A 355 25.85 34.67 -29.63
N GLU A 356 25.22 35.84 -29.78
CA GLU A 356 24.85 36.61 -28.59
C GLU A 356 23.51 36.09 -28.06
N PRO A 357 23.43 35.51 -26.85
CA PRO A 357 22.16 35.25 -26.21
C PRO A 357 21.82 36.48 -25.34
N PHE A 358 21.20 37.49 -25.95
CA PHE A 358 20.52 38.71 -25.43
C PHE A 358 20.49 38.87 -23.88
N ALA A 359 20.96 39.94 -23.22
CA ALA A 359 20.73 41.37 -23.50
C ALA A 359 21.77 42.33 -22.87
N LYS A 360 22.31 43.26 -23.69
CA LYS A 360 22.66 44.68 -23.49
C LYS A 360 23.16 45.33 -22.16
N THR A 361 23.20 44.74 -20.96
CA THR A 361 23.65 45.45 -19.74
C THR A 361 24.45 44.61 -18.73
N GLU A 362 25.26 45.27 -17.88
CA GLU A 362 26.00 44.67 -16.73
C GLU A 362 25.11 43.88 -15.72
N THR A 363 23.77 43.87 -15.86
CA THR A 363 22.85 43.16 -14.95
C THR A 363 21.85 42.18 -15.62
N GLY A 364 21.86 41.96 -16.94
CA GLY A 364 20.76 41.27 -17.65
C GLY A 364 21.09 39.91 -18.28
N LEU A 365 20.96 38.83 -17.49
CA LEU A 365 20.92 37.39 -17.88
C LEU A 365 22.17 36.80 -18.58
N THR A 366 23.18 36.49 -17.77
CA THR A 366 24.28 35.57 -18.11
C THR A 366 23.80 34.15 -18.48
N MET A 367 24.06 33.72 -19.71
CA MET A 367 24.10 32.34 -20.23
C MET A 367 23.86 31.21 -19.19
N ASP A 368 22.60 30.96 -18.83
CA ASP A 368 22.29 30.02 -17.74
C ASP A 368 21.96 28.59 -18.20
N TRP A 369 22.01 28.31 -19.51
CA TRP A 369 21.78 26.96 -20.00
C TRP A 369 22.80 25.92 -19.50
N LYS A 370 23.97 26.37 -18.99
CA LYS A 370 24.91 25.59 -18.15
C LYS A 370 24.90 25.93 -16.67
N GLY A 371 24.34 27.09 -16.31
CA GLY A 371 24.50 27.70 -15.00
C GLY A 371 23.52 27.17 -13.93
N GLU A 372 23.52 27.87 -12.80
CA GLU A 372 22.75 27.52 -11.61
C GLU A 372 21.25 27.87 -11.69
N ARG A 373 20.79 28.76 -12.59
CA ARG A 373 19.37 29.11 -12.72
C ARG A 373 18.61 28.19 -13.67
N TYR A 374 19.24 27.63 -14.71
CA TYR A 374 18.55 26.78 -15.70
C TYR A 374 19.19 25.39 -15.85
N GLY A 375 20.40 25.30 -16.39
CA GLY A 375 21.00 24.02 -16.80
C GLY A 375 21.25 23.04 -15.65
N GLU A 376 22.04 23.46 -14.66
CA GLU A 376 22.42 22.60 -13.53
C GLU A 376 21.24 22.36 -12.58
N MET A 377 20.45 23.40 -12.28
CA MET A 377 19.26 23.27 -11.44
C MET A 377 18.27 22.29 -12.03
N ARG A 378 17.92 22.42 -13.32
CA ARG A 378 16.93 21.53 -13.95
C ARG A 378 17.45 20.12 -14.10
N GLY A 379 18.72 19.93 -14.47
CA GLY A 379 19.34 18.60 -14.50
C GLY A 379 19.28 17.89 -13.14
N ASN A 380 19.53 18.62 -12.04
CA ASN A 380 19.43 18.09 -10.68
C ASN A 380 17.97 17.79 -10.28
N GLN A 381 17.02 18.63 -10.67
CA GLN A 381 15.58 18.37 -10.47
C GLN A 381 15.14 17.11 -11.22
N ILE A 382 15.48 16.97 -12.51
CA ILE A 382 15.11 15.80 -13.32
C ILE A 382 15.63 14.51 -12.68
N ASN A 383 16.90 14.49 -12.23
CA ASN A 383 17.46 13.31 -11.55
C ASN A 383 16.69 12.96 -10.27
N ARG A 384 16.26 13.96 -9.50
CA ARG A 384 15.47 13.75 -8.29
C ARG A 384 14.05 13.30 -8.59
N GLU A 385 13.40 13.88 -9.59
CA GLU A 385 12.06 13.49 -10.05
C GLU A 385 12.07 12.03 -10.54
N ILE A 386 13.09 11.64 -11.32
CA ILE A 386 13.32 10.24 -11.71
C ILE A 386 13.45 9.35 -10.48
N GLN A 387 14.34 9.71 -9.54
CA GLN A 387 14.55 8.93 -8.32
C GLN A 387 13.26 8.80 -7.49
N ALA A 388 12.48 9.87 -7.36
CA ALA A 388 11.23 9.88 -6.64
C ALA A 388 10.22 8.90 -7.28
N LEU A 389 10.05 8.94 -8.61
CA LEU A 389 9.19 7.97 -9.32
C LEU A 389 9.67 6.54 -9.14
N GLU A 390 10.99 6.33 -9.23
CA GLU A 390 11.63 5.03 -9.00
C GLU A 390 11.52 4.55 -7.56
N HIS A 391 11.22 5.44 -6.61
CA HIS A 391 10.93 5.13 -5.22
C HIS A 391 9.41 5.04 -4.92
N GLY A 392 8.54 5.09 -5.94
CA GLY A 392 7.10 4.93 -5.81
C GLY A 392 6.32 6.22 -5.51
N TRP A 393 7.00 7.37 -5.47
CA TRP A 393 6.32 8.66 -5.34
C TRP A 393 5.48 8.99 -6.58
N SER A 394 4.56 9.93 -6.44
CA SER A 394 3.73 10.40 -7.56
C SER A 394 4.31 11.66 -8.18
N PRO A 395 4.12 11.92 -9.49
CA PRO A 395 4.48 13.21 -10.10
C PRO A 395 3.90 14.42 -9.36
N GLU A 396 2.74 14.26 -8.72
CA GLU A 396 2.09 15.30 -7.91
C GLU A 396 2.83 15.61 -6.60
N ASP A 397 3.78 14.76 -6.20
CA ASP A 397 4.65 14.99 -5.04
C ASP A 397 5.93 15.76 -5.42
N PHE A 398 6.24 15.97 -6.70
CA PHE A 398 7.49 16.61 -7.12
C PHE A 398 7.67 18.01 -6.53
N GLN A 399 6.60 18.82 -6.46
CA GLN A 399 6.68 20.13 -5.82
C GLN A 399 7.11 20.03 -4.35
N LEU A 400 6.64 19.00 -3.61
CA LEU A 400 7.08 18.77 -2.24
C LEU A 400 8.59 18.48 -2.17
N PHE A 401 9.12 17.68 -3.09
CA PHE A 401 10.56 17.41 -3.17
C PHE A 401 11.36 18.68 -3.44
N HIS A 402 10.88 19.55 -4.32
CA HIS A 402 11.52 20.82 -4.62
C HIS A 402 11.48 21.77 -3.42
N ASP A 403 10.32 21.89 -2.77
CA ASP A 403 10.13 22.72 -1.59
C ASP A 403 11.07 22.27 -0.45
N VAL A 404 11.16 20.96 -0.21
CA VAL A 404 12.02 20.38 0.83
C VAL A 404 13.50 20.60 0.55
N ASP A 405 13.95 20.40 -0.69
CA ASP A 405 15.35 20.67 -1.07
C ASP A 405 15.71 22.14 -0.96
N PHE A 406 14.81 23.04 -1.39
CA PHE A 406 15.02 24.47 -1.24
C PHE A 406 15.19 24.86 0.23
N MET A 407 14.29 24.39 1.10
CA MET A 407 14.39 24.62 2.54
C MET A 407 15.69 24.05 3.11
N MET A 408 16.13 22.87 2.66
CA MET A 408 17.35 22.24 3.15
C MET A 408 18.62 22.96 2.72
N LYS A 409 18.71 23.39 1.46
CA LYS A 409 19.82 24.24 0.98
C LYS A 409 19.93 25.50 1.82
N TYR A 410 18.81 26.12 2.15
CA TYR A 410 18.76 27.27 3.04
C TYR A 410 19.21 26.92 4.46
N LEU A 411 18.71 25.83 5.06
CA LEU A 411 19.13 25.43 6.41
C LEU A 411 20.63 25.08 6.49
N THR A 412 21.23 24.58 5.41
CA THR A 412 22.67 24.32 5.33
C THR A 412 23.50 25.60 5.50
N THR A 413 23.05 26.75 5.00
CA THR A 413 23.78 28.02 5.19
C THR A 413 23.74 28.51 6.64
N TYR A 414 22.78 28.03 7.44
CA TYR A 414 22.65 28.34 8.87
C TYR A 414 23.04 27.19 9.80
N LYS A 415 23.78 26.19 9.28
CA LYS A 415 24.17 25.00 10.04
C LYS A 415 24.77 25.35 11.41
N ASP A 416 25.75 26.24 11.44
CA ASP A 416 26.47 26.57 12.66
C ASP A 416 25.56 27.27 13.68
N ASP A 417 24.67 28.16 13.23
CA ASP A 417 23.68 28.82 14.10
C ASP A 417 22.65 27.83 14.68
N ILE A 418 22.22 26.86 13.86
CA ILE A 418 21.28 25.81 14.26
C ILE A 418 21.91 24.95 15.36
N ASP A 419 23.14 24.48 15.13
CA ASP A 419 23.83 23.60 16.06
C ASP A 419 24.33 24.33 17.32
N GLN A 420 24.69 25.61 17.24
CA GLN A 420 25.00 26.42 18.42
C GLN A 420 23.79 26.59 19.34
N LYS A 421 22.60 26.86 18.78
CA LYS A 421 21.37 27.01 19.56
C LYS A 421 20.84 25.68 20.06
N ARG A 422 20.95 24.62 19.26
CA ARG A 422 20.44 23.26 19.54
C ARG A 422 21.39 22.20 18.98
N PRO A 423 22.37 21.73 19.76
CA PRO A 423 23.38 20.77 19.30
C PRO A 423 22.75 19.51 18.71
N GLY A 424 23.12 19.18 17.47
CA GLY A 424 22.68 17.99 16.74
C GLY A 424 21.31 18.13 16.05
N MET A 425 20.69 19.31 16.09
CA MET A 425 19.44 19.58 15.39
C MET A 425 19.64 19.60 13.88
N TYR A 426 20.75 20.17 13.39
CA TYR A 426 21.03 20.15 11.95
C TYR A 426 21.18 18.72 11.44
N ASP A 427 21.94 17.88 12.15
CA ASP A 427 22.08 16.46 11.83
C ASP A 427 20.75 15.69 11.90
N GLN A 428 19.83 16.09 12.78
CA GLN A 428 18.48 15.53 12.82
C GLN A 428 17.67 15.91 11.56
N VAL A 429 17.65 17.19 11.20
CA VAL A 429 16.93 17.71 10.02
C VAL A 429 17.53 17.12 8.75
N LYS A 430 18.85 17.05 8.64
CA LYS A 430 19.56 16.41 7.53
C LYS A 430 19.20 14.93 7.40
N ARG A 431 19.14 14.18 8.51
CA ARG A 431 18.66 12.78 8.47
C ARG A 431 17.23 12.66 7.99
N ILE A 432 16.33 13.55 8.42
CA ILE A 432 14.93 13.55 7.94
C ILE A 432 14.88 13.83 6.43
N TYR A 433 15.70 14.76 5.95
CA TYR A 433 15.82 15.07 4.52
C TYR A 433 16.34 13.87 3.72
N ASP A 434 17.43 13.26 4.18
CA ASP A 434 18.03 12.08 3.54
C ASP A 434 17.04 10.90 3.57
N ASP A 435 16.34 10.68 4.68
CA ASP A 435 15.29 9.67 4.81
C ASP A 435 14.13 9.94 3.85
N PHE A 436 13.69 11.19 3.73
CA PHE A 436 12.62 11.59 2.81
C PHE A 436 13.01 11.34 1.36
N ASN A 437 14.17 11.84 0.92
CA ASN A 437 14.63 11.69 -0.47
C ASN A 437 14.87 10.23 -0.86
N ASN A 438 15.33 9.41 0.09
CA ASN A 438 15.63 8.01 -0.16
C ASN A 438 14.50 7.06 0.24
N SER A 439 13.33 7.59 0.58
CA SER A 439 12.21 6.76 1.04
C SER A 439 11.45 6.11 -0.10
N TYR A 440 11.14 4.84 0.10
CA TYR A 440 10.27 4.05 -0.74
C TYR A 440 8.82 4.17 -0.26
N ILE A 441 7.91 4.43 -1.20
CA ILE A 441 6.49 4.64 -0.97
C ILE A 441 5.69 3.55 -1.68
N ASP A 442 5.16 2.63 -0.88
CA ASP A 442 4.41 1.48 -1.36
C ASP A 442 2.91 1.59 -1.09
N THR A 443 2.52 2.40 -0.12
CA THR A 443 1.12 2.60 0.23
C THR A 443 0.85 4.06 0.52
N ALA A 444 -0.42 4.48 0.40
CA ALA A 444 -0.84 5.81 0.86
C ALA A 444 -0.52 6.04 2.35
N ALA A 445 -0.46 4.96 3.16
CA ALA A 445 -0.03 5.04 4.54
C ALA A 445 1.48 5.33 4.69
N ASP A 446 2.33 4.70 3.88
CA ASP A 446 3.78 5.00 3.84
C ASP A 446 4.03 6.45 3.41
N ARG A 447 3.32 6.90 2.36
CA ARG A 447 3.35 8.29 1.90
C ARG A 447 3.00 9.26 3.03
N ARG A 448 1.86 9.06 3.69
CA ARG A 448 1.43 9.90 4.82
C ARG A 448 2.42 9.88 5.98
N ARG A 449 2.95 8.71 6.33
CA ARG A 449 3.98 8.57 7.37
C ARG A 449 5.21 9.41 7.04
N MET A 450 5.70 9.29 5.81
CA MET A 450 6.91 9.97 5.37
C MET A 450 6.71 11.48 5.27
N ILE A 451 5.60 11.94 4.70
CA ILE A 451 5.26 13.37 4.73
C ILE A 451 5.21 13.87 6.18
N GLY A 452 4.60 13.10 7.09
CA GLY A 452 4.54 13.45 8.51
C GLY A 452 5.89 13.63 9.20
N THR A 453 6.99 13.05 8.68
CA THR A 453 8.34 13.23 9.26
C THR A 453 8.96 14.58 8.91
N LEU A 454 8.47 15.28 7.88
CA LEU A 454 9.03 16.55 7.40
C LEU A 454 8.80 17.74 8.33
N ARG A 455 7.84 17.64 9.26
CA ARG A 455 7.46 18.75 10.16
C ARG A 455 8.63 19.50 10.82
N PRO A 456 9.71 18.83 11.30
CA PRO A 456 10.87 19.51 11.85
C PRO A 456 11.59 20.41 10.83
N ILE A 457 11.71 20.01 9.56
CA ILE A 457 12.34 20.81 8.50
C ILE A 457 11.60 22.13 8.33
N TYR A 458 10.28 22.07 8.15
CA TYR A 458 9.42 23.25 8.03
C TYR A 458 9.51 24.16 9.26
N SER A 459 9.52 23.57 10.45
CA SER A 459 9.55 24.31 11.71
C SER A 459 10.86 25.07 11.89
N GLU A 460 12.00 24.47 11.48
CA GLU A 460 13.30 25.13 11.53
C GLU A 460 13.43 26.19 10.45
N TYR A 461 13.05 25.87 9.21
CA TYR A 461 13.07 26.82 8.10
C TYR A 461 12.28 28.10 8.44
N LYS A 462 11.05 27.95 8.97
CA LYS A 462 10.19 29.07 9.40
C LYS A 462 10.83 29.96 10.45
N LYS A 463 11.57 29.40 11.42
CA LYS A 463 12.22 30.18 12.49
C LYS A 463 13.36 31.04 11.95
N HIS A 464 14.11 30.53 10.99
CA HIS A 464 15.25 31.24 10.41
C HIS A 464 14.83 32.26 9.35
N MET A 465 13.72 32.01 8.64
CA MET A 465 13.18 32.96 7.67
C MET A 465 12.32 34.07 8.29
N LEU A 466 11.70 33.84 9.46
CA LEU A 466 10.93 34.85 10.19
C LEU A 466 11.56 35.19 11.54
N PRO A 467 12.78 35.77 11.54
CA PRO A 467 13.40 36.19 12.79
C PRO A 467 12.59 37.34 13.41
N PRO A 468 12.58 37.50 14.75
CA PRO A 468 11.82 38.54 15.44
C PRO A 468 12.06 39.96 14.92
N GLU A 469 13.26 40.24 14.43
CA GLU A 469 13.71 41.49 13.86
C GLU A 469 13.00 41.81 12.54
N LEU A 470 12.65 40.79 11.74
CA LEU A 470 11.95 40.95 10.47
C LEU A 470 10.51 41.46 10.68
N LYS A 471 9.87 41.13 11.81
CA LYS A 471 8.51 41.62 12.15
C LYS A 471 8.42 43.13 12.24
N GLN A 472 9.54 43.81 12.49
CA GLN A 472 9.60 45.27 12.55
C GLN A 472 9.58 45.90 11.15
N LYS A 473 9.84 45.11 10.10
CA LYS A 473 9.82 45.51 8.69
C LYS A 473 8.60 44.94 7.97
N LYS A 474 7.44 45.56 8.19
CA LYS A 474 6.11 45.05 7.78
C LYS A 474 6.03 44.51 6.34
N VAL A 475 6.58 45.22 5.35
CA VAL A 475 6.52 44.82 3.93
C VAL A 475 7.40 43.59 3.63
N GLU A 476 8.63 43.56 4.16
CA GLU A 476 9.54 42.41 4.03
C GLU A 476 8.99 41.19 4.78
N TYR A 477 8.42 41.41 5.97
CA TYR A 477 7.75 40.37 6.74
C TYR A 477 6.57 39.75 5.97
N ASP A 478 5.68 40.57 5.41
CA ASP A 478 4.50 40.08 4.69
C ASP A 478 4.90 39.29 3.43
N HIS A 479 5.98 39.70 2.74
CA HIS A 479 6.52 38.98 1.59
C HIS A 479 7.07 37.60 1.98
N VAL A 480 7.96 37.55 2.99
CA VAL A 480 8.57 36.30 3.46
C VAL A 480 7.53 35.37 4.11
N TYR A 481 6.59 35.94 4.86
CA TYR A 481 5.49 35.20 5.48
C TYR A 481 4.58 34.53 4.44
N LYS A 482 4.26 35.21 3.32
CA LYS A 482 3.51 34.61 2.20
C LYS A 482 4.25 33.42 1.60
N GLN A 483 5.57 33.53 1.37
CA GLN A 483 6.36 32.42 0.83
C GLN A 483 6.39 31.19 1.76
N ILE A 484 6.53 31.40 3.08
CA ILE A 484 6.56 30.29 4.04
C ILE A 484 5.18 29.65 4.18
N THR A 485 4.12 30.46 4.21
CA THR A 485 2.75 29.98 4.35
C THR A 485 2.38 29.12 3.15
N LYS A 486 2.86 29.46 1.95
CA LYS A 486 2.72 28.67 0.74
C LYS A 486 3.32 27.26 0.86
N PHE A 487 4.54 27.13 1.38
CA PHE A 487 5.15 25.82 1.65
C PHE A 487 4.33 25.03 2.70
N GLU A 488 3.83 25.70 3.73
CA GLU A 488 3.01 25.09 4.77
C GLU A 488 1.64 24.62 4.23
N ASP A 489 1.05 25.36 3.31
CA ASP A 489 -0.22 25.05 2.67
C ASP A 489 -0.06 23.94 1.64
N ASN A 490 1.02 23.93 0.86
CA ASN A 490 1.39 22.80 0.00
C ASN A 490 1.55 21.52 0.82
N TYR A 491 2.31 21.58 1.91
CA TYR A 491 2.45 20.47 2.84
C TYR A 491 1.10 19.98 3.39
N LYS A 492 0.21 20.89 3.83
CA LYS A 492 -1.13 20.55 4.34
C LYS A 492 -2.04 19.96 3.26
N ARG A 493 -1.98 20.47 2.03
CA ARG A 493 -2.73 19.97 0.88
C ARG A 493 -2.29 18.56 0.53
N ILE A 494 -0.98 18.37 0.35
CA ILE A 494 -0.36 17.10 -0.07
C ILE A 494 -0.52 16.02 1.01
N SER A 495 -0.49 16.39 2.30
CA SER A 495 -0.71 15.45 3.42
C SER A 495 -2.18 15.02 3.62
N LYS A 496 -3.15 15.79 3.10
CA LYS A 496 -4.59 15.46 3.17
C LYS A 496 -5.11 14.71 1.95
N ASN A 497 -4.44 14.86 0.80
CA ASN A 497 -4.84 14.18 -0.42
C ASN A 497 -4.44 12.69 -0.38
N ASP A 498 -5.42 11.80 -0.53
CA ASP A 498 -5.19 10.40 -0.89
C ASP A 498 -4.80 10.36 -2.36
N VAL A 499 -3.50 10.54 -2.62
CA VAL A 499 -2.92 10.26 -3.94
C VAL A 499 -2.74 8.76 -4.05
N SER A 500 -3.10 8.18 -5.19
CA SER A 500 -2.80 6.77 -5.42
C SER A 500 -1.28 6.57 -5.35
N VAL A 501 -0.88 5.53 -4.65
CA VAL A 501 0.50 5.11 -4.65
C VAL A 501 0.60 3.96 -5.63
N VAL A 502 1.16 4.25 -6.79
CA VAL A 502 1.63 3.19 -7.69
C VAL A 502 2.82 2.53 -7.01
N THR A 503 2.55 1.43 -6.32
CA THR A 503 3.56 0.52 -5.77
C THR A 503 4.60 0.17 -6.82
N LEU A 504 5.87 0.22 -6.46
CA LEU A 504 6.92 -0.43 -7.24
C LEU A 504 6.59 -1.91 -7.45
N SER A 505 7.02 -2.50 -8.57
CA SER A 505 6.97 -3.95 -8.73
C SER A 505 7.89 -4.61 -7.68
N ALA A 506 7.61 -5.86 -7.27
CA ALA A 506 8.55 -6.60 -6.42
C ALA A 506 9.95 -6.70 -7.06
N ASP A 507 10.02 -6.77 -8.39
CA ASP A 507 11.26 -6.84 -9.14
C ASP A 507 12.13 -5.61 -8.94
N GLU A 508 11.54 -4.42 -9.07
CA GLU A 508 12.27 -3.18 -8.86
C GLU A 508 12.66 -3.04 -7.39
N ARG A 509 11.78 -3.42 -6.46
CA ARG A 509 12.13 -3.40 -5.02
C ARG A 509 13.27 -4.36 -4.69
N PHE A 510 13.28 -5.54 -5.28
CA PHE A 510 14.37 -6.50 -5.12
C PHE A 510 15.68 -5.98 -5.72
N ARG A 511 15.61 -5.30 -6.88
CA ARG A 511 16.76 -4.56 -7.45
C ARG A 511 17.32 -3.53 -6.46
N GLN A 512 16.44 -2.79 -5.79
CA GLN A 512 16.85 -1.76 -4.84
C GLN A 512 17.40 -2.32 -3.53
N GLU A 513 16.86 -3.44 -3.02
CA GLU A 513 17.44 -4.19 -1.89
C GLU A 513 18.89 -4.57 -2.19
N MET A 514 19.14 -5.07 -3.40
CA MET A 514 20.47 -5.40 -3.87
C MET A 514 21.38 -4.17 -3.97
N ILE A 515 20.91 -3.07 -4.56
CA ILE A 515 21.68 -1.82 -4.66
C ILE A 515 22.08 -1.31 -3.27
N LYS A 516 21.13 -1.21 -2.35
CA LYS A 516 21.37 -0.70 -1.00
C LYS A 516 22.36 -1.58 -0.23
N SER A 517 22.19 -2.90 -0.30
CA SER A 517 23.12 -3.85 0.31
C SER A 517 24.55 -3.64 -0.20
N LEU A 518 24.71 -3.52 -1.53
CA LEU A 518 26.01 -3.27 -2.14
C LEU A 518 26.62 -1.93 -1.70
N GLU A 519 25.83 -0.86 -1.57
CA GLU A 519 26.28 0.44 -1.07
C GLU A 519 26.75 0.38 0.40
N ASP A 520 26.00 -0.29 1.26
CA ASP A 520 26.33 -0.48 2.68
C ASP A 520 27.64 -1.27 2.87
N TYR A 521 27.83 -2.34 2.08
CA TYR A 521 29.10 -3.07 2.05
C TYR A 521 30.22 -2.24 1.46
N MET A 522 29.98 -1.49 0.37
CA MET A 522 30.99 -0.64 -0.25
C MET A 522 31.54 0.41 0.74
N GLN A 523 30.65 1.02 1.53
CA GLN A 523 31.05 1.93 2.61
C GLN A 523 31.92 1.23 3.66
N SER A 524 31.55 0.00 4.03
CA SER A 524 32.30 -0.79 5.02
C SER A 524 33.67 -1.24 4.49
N LEU A 525 33.75 -1.69 3.23
CA LEU A 525 34.99 -2.02 2.51
C LEU A 525 35.90 -0.80 2.33
N SER A 526 35.32 0.39 2.21
CA SER A 526 36.02 1.65 2.03
C SER A 526 36.39 2.37 3.33
N THR A 527 36.21 1.74 4.49
CA THR A 527 36.58 2.33 5.79
C THR A 527 38.07 2.72 5.81
N GLN A 528 38.38 3.99 6.07
CA GLN A 528 39.74 4.54 6.15
C GLN A 528 40.21 4.75 7.61
N HIS A 529 41.50 5.04 7.79
CA HIS A 529 42.03 5.54 9.07
C HIS A 529 41.54 6.98 9.31
N SER A 530 41.46 7.40 10.58
CA SER A 530 41.15 8.79 10.94
C SER A 530 42.23 9.78 10.48
N ILE A 531 43.46 9.30 10.19
CA ILE A 531 44.61 10.10 9.74
C ILE A 531 45.44 9.25 8.76
N GLY A 532 45.66 9.75 7.53
CA GLY A 532 46.52 9.16 6.49
C GLY A 532 45.78 8.40 5.37
N SER A 533 46.36 8.40 4.15
CA SER A 533 45.86 7.64 3.00
C SER A 533 46.35 6.19 3.04
N HIS A 534 45.44 5.22 2.89
CA HIS A 534 45.76 3.80 2.76
C HIS A 534 45.53 3.35 1.32
N THR A 535 46.52 2.72 0.70
CA THR A 535 46.38 2.10 -0.63
C THR A 535 45.72 0.74 -0.48
N ASP A 536 44.58 0.51 -1.12
CA ASP A 536 43.94 -0.80 -1.10
C ASP A 536 44.89 -1.88 -1.64
N THR A 537 44.84 -3.07 -1.05
CA THR A 537 45.53 -4.23 -1.62
C THR A 537 44.89 -4.62 -2.94
N GLU A 538 45.63 -5.29 -3.82
CA GLU A 538 45.14 -5.70 -5.15
C GLU A 538 43.81 -6.46 -5.04
N GLU A 539 43.73 -7.43 -4.12
CA GLU A 539 42.52 -8.22 -3.89
C GLU A 539 41.33 -7.38 -3.38
N MET A 540 41.58 -6.31 -2.62
CA MET A 540 40.53 -5.39 -2.17
C MET A 540 40.08 -4.47 -3.32
N GLY A 541 41.02 -4.02 -4.15
CA GLY A 541 40.72 -3.23 -5.35
C GLY A 541 39.83 -3.99 -6.33
N LEU A 542 40.12 -5.27 -6.58
CA LEU A 542 39.30 -6.15 -7.42
C LEU A 542 37.88 -6.33 -6.86
N LEU A 543 37.76 -6.64 -5.55
CA LEU A 543 36.45 -6.78 -4.91
C LEU A 543 35.62 -5.50 -5.02
N LYS A 544 36.22 -4.34 -4.73
CA LYS A 544 35.54 -3.03 -4.87
C LYS A 544 35.14 -2.75 -6.32
N GLY A 545 36.00 -3.10 -7.28
CA GLY A 545 35.71 -2.98 -8.71
C GLY A 545 34.46 -3.77 -9.12
N GLU A 546 34.32 -5.01 -8.67
CA GLU A 546 33.12 -5.82 -8.96
C GLU A 546 31.86 -5.29 -8.27
N VAL A 547 31.97 -4.75 -7.06
CA VAL A 547 30.83 -4.08 -6.39
C VAL A 547 30.35 -2.87 -7.20
N VAL A 548 31.28 -2.05 -7.69
CA VAL A 548 30.96 -0.90 -8.57
C VAL A 548 30.32 -1.38 -9.86
N ASN A 549 30.87 -2.42 -10.50
CA ASN A 549 30.32 -3.03 -11.72
C ASN A 549 28.88 -3.51 -11.50
N ALA A 550 28.60 -4.22 -10.40
CA ALA A 550 27.25 -4.68 -10.07
C ALA A 550 26.28 -3.51 -9.85
N LEU A 551 26.71 -2.47 -9.14
CA LEU A 551 25.91 -1.24 -8.94
C LEU A 551 25.57 -0.58 -10.27
N THR A 552 26.53 -0.43 -11.17
CA THR A 552 26.33 0.09 -12.53
C THR A 552 25.35 -0.76 -13.31
N VAL A 553 25.54 -2.09 -13.34
CA VAL A 553 24.64 -3.01 -14.05
C VAL A 553 23.20 -2.92 -13.54
N LEU A 554 23.00 -2.87 -12.22
CA LEU A 554 21.68 -2.73 -11.61
C LEU A 554 21.02 -1.39 -11.90
N LYS A 555 21.78 -0.28 -11.78
CA LYS A 555 21.27 1.09 -11.94
C LYS A 555 20.98 1.48 -13.39
N ASP A 556 21.82 1.04 -14.32
CA ASP A 556 21.79 1.53 -15.70
C ASP A 556 20.90 0.69 -16.63
N ASN A 557 20.61 -0.56 -16.26
CA ASN A 557 19.86 -1.48 -17.12
C ASN A 557 18.44 -1.73 -16.59
N ARG A 558 17.72 -0.67 -16.20
CA ARG A 558 16.37 -0.83 -15.60
C ARG A 558 15.29 -1.29 -16.57
N ASP A 559 15.53 -1.15 -17.87
CA ASP A 559 14.66 -1.65 -18.93
C ASP A 559 14.64 -3.18 -19.01
N LYS A 560 15.63 -3.87 -18.43
CA LYS A 560 15.68 -5.33 -18.36
C LYS A 560 15.01 -5.84 -17.08
N GLY A 561 14.14 -6.84 -17.21
CA GLY A 561 13.57 -7.53 -16.05
C GLY A 561 14.68 -8.15 -15.20
N ILE A 562 14.63 -7.95 -13.88
CA ILE A 562 15.69 -8.40 -12.95
C ILE A 562 15.89 -9.93 -12.98
N PHE A 563 14.86 -10.67 -13.37
CA PHE A 563 14.86 -12.13 -13.50
C PHE A 563 14.99 -12.61 -14.95
N GLU A 564 15.18 -11.73 -15.92
CA GLU A 564 15.24 -12.12 -17.34
C GLU A 564 16.69 -12.17 -17.85
N TRP A 565 17.57 -11.36 -17.27
CA TRP A 565 18.94 -11.22 -17.73
C TRP A 565 19.95 -11.90 -16.81
N ASP A 566 20.66 -12.92 -17.33
CA ASP A 566 21.64 -13.69 -16.56
C ASP A 566 22.79 -12.85 -16.01
N LYS A 567 23.10 -11.73 -16.68
CA LYS A 567 24.15 -10.80 -16.27
C LYS A 567 23.96 -10.28 -14.85
N TYR A 568 22.73 -10.20 -14.34
CA TYR A 568 22.48 -9.85 -12.94
C TYR A 568 23.02 -10.91 -11.99
N ALA A 569 22.81 -12.20 -12.26
CA ALA A 569 23.37 -13.26 -11.41
C ALA A 569 24.90 -13.31 -11.51
N GLU A 570 25.43 -13.15 -12.73
CA GLU A 570 26.87 -13.19 -12.99
C GLU A 570 27.67 -12.12 -12.24
N VAL A 571 27.15 -10.88 -12.14
CA VAL A 571 27.84 -9.83 -11.36
C VAL A 571 27.95 -10.21 -9.88
N PHE A 572 26.95 -10.92 -9.33
CA PHE A 572 26.99 -11.39 -7.95
C PHE A 572 27.91 -12.60 -7.75
N ASP A 573 27.99 -13.52 -8.72
CA ASP A 573 28.97 -14.62 -8.66
C ASP A 573 30.40 -14.05 -8.63
N ARG A 574 30.69 -13.04 -9.46
CA ARG A 574 32.01 -12.38 -9.47
C ARG A 574 32.33 -11.69 -8.14
N ILE A 575 31.34 -11.07 -7.49
CA ILE A 575 31.50 -10.50 -6.15
C ILE A 575 31.82 -11.61 -5.13
N GLU A 576 31.08 -12.72 -5.15
CA GLU A 576 31.32 -13.86 -4.26
C GLU A 576 32.74 -14.40 -4.42
N ASP A 577 33.19 -14.61 -5.66
CA ASP A 577 34.51 -15.14 -5.97
C ASP A 577 35.62 -14.18 -5.52
N ASN A 578 35.50 -12.88 -5.79
CA ASN A 578 36.50 -11.90 -5.37
C ASN A 578 36.52 -11.71 -3.85
N ALA A 579 35.38 -11.83 -3.17
CA ALA A 579 35.31 -11.77 -1.72
C ALA A 579 35.98 -13.01 -1.07
N LYS A 580 35.79 -14.20 -1.65
CA LYS A 580 36.53 -15.41 -1.25
C LYS A 580 38.02 -15.28 -1.52
N PHE A 581 38.41 -14.78 -2.69
CA PHE A 581 39.80 -14.53 -3.05
C PHE A 581 40.48 -13.58 -2.05
N TYR A 582 39.82 -12.47 -1.70
CA TYR A 582 40.27 -11.55 -0.65
C TYR A 582 40.52 -12.28 0.68
N ARG A 583 39.54 -13.07 1.12
CA ARG A 583 39.64 -13.84 2.36
C ARG A 583 40.80 -14.84 2.33
N GLU A 584 40.92 -15.59 1.25
CA GLU A 584 41.97 -16.60 1.07
C GLU A 584 43.36 -15.97 1.09
N LYS A 585 43.55 -14.84 0.41
CA LYS A 585 44.83 -14.10 0.44
C LYS A 585 45.22 -13.68 1.85
N LYS A 586 44.27 -13.14 2.63
CA LYS A 586 44.52 -12.76 4.03
C LYS A 586 44.85 -13.95 4.92
N LEU A 587 44.15 -15.07 4.74
CA LEU A 587 44.46 -16.31 5.46
C LEU A 587 45.81 -16.92 5.04
N GLN A 588 46.18 -16.84 3.76
CA GLN A 588 47.48 -17.30 3.26
C GLN A 588 48.63 -16.46 3.82
N GLU A 589 48.48 -15.13 3.86
CA GLU A 589 49.45 -14.22 4.48
C GLU A 589 49.66 -14.56 5.95
N TYR A 590 48.57 -14.79 6.69
CA TYR A 590 48.64 -15.16 8.09
C TYR A 590 49.19 -16.59 8.30
N ALA A 591 48.83 -17.56 7.45
CA ALA A 591 49.37 -18.91 7.48
C ALA A 591 50.89 -18.91 7.27
N ARG A 592 51.40 -18.10 6.34
CA ARG A 592 52.86 -17.91 6.14
C ARG A 592 53.53 -17.36 7.40
N LYS A 593 52.89 -16.42 8.09
CA LYS A 593 53.38 -15.88 9.36
C LYS A 593 53.41 -16.96 10.45
N LEU A 594 52.33 -17.71 10.61
CA LEU A 594 52.26 -18.81 11.58
C LEU A 594 53.29 -19.92 11.30
N ARG A 595 53.51 -20.28 10.04
CA ARG A 595 54.53 -21.28 9.64
C ARG A 595 55.95 -20.79 9.91
N LYS A 596 56.23 -19.49 9.80
CA LYS A 596 57.51 -18.90 10.22
C LYS A 596 57.68 -18.93 11.74
N GLU A 597 56.61 -18.70 12.49
CA GLU A 597 56.60 -18.75 13.97
C GLU A 597 56.62 -20.19 14.52
N ASN A 598 56.28 -21.19 13.70
CA ASN A 598 56.25 -22.62 14.05
C ASN A 598 57.01 -23.44 12.99
N PRO A 599 58.34 -23.27 12.87
CA PRO A 599 59.12 -23.95 11.85
C PRO A 599 59.10 -25.46 12.08
N VAL A 600 58.99 -26.21 10.99
CA VAL A 600 59.03 -27.68 11.00
C VAL A 600 60.51 -28.10 11.02
N PRO A 601 60.98 -28.85 12.04
CA PRO A 601 62.36 -29.38 12.05
C PRO A 601 62.64 -30.28 10.84
N GLU A 602 63.84 -30.23 10.27
CA GLU A 602 64.21 -31.01 9.08
C GLU A 602 64.04 -32.53 9.28
N ASN A 603 64.23 -33.01 10.51
CA ASN A 603 64.07 -34.41 10.93
C ASN A 603 62.68 -34.74 11.52
N ALA A 604 61.67 -33.86 11.37
CA ALA A 604 60.35 -34.07 11.95
C ALA A 604 59.62 -35.28 11.36
N THR A 605 59.06 -36.13 12.23
CA THR A 605 58.21 -37.27 11.86
C THR A 605 56.92 -36.79 11.16
N LYS A 606 56.28 -37.69 10.42
CA LYS A 606 55.02 -37.40 9.71
C LYS A 606 53.91 -36.95 10.66
N GLU A 607 53.88 -37.54 11.86
CA GLU A 607 52.94 -37.22 12.94
C GLU A 607 53.16 -35.81 13.49
N LEU A 608 54.43 -35.42 13.75
CA LEU A 608 54.76 -34.09 14.24
C LEU A 608 54.46 -33.00 13.19
N ARG A 609 54.73 -33.28 11.90
CA ARG A 609 54.36 -32.39 10.80
C ARG A 609 52.85 -32.16 10.75
N LYS A 610 52.06 -33.22 10.93
CA LYS A 610 50.59 -33.15 10.96
C LYS A 610 50.10 -32.36 12.17
N GLU A 611 50.66 -32.58 13.36
CA GLU A 611 50.29 -31.85 14.59
C GLU A 611 50.58 -30.34 14.49
N ILE A 612 51.70 -29.95 13.86
CA ILE A 612 52.03 -28.54 13.60
C ILE A 612 51.00 -27.94 12.64
N GLU A 613 50.66 -28.64 11.55
CA GLU A 613 49.69 -28.14 10.56
C GLU A 613 48.26 -28.09 11.12
N ASP A 614 47.84 -29.05 11.94
CA ASP A 614 46.53 -29.07 12.60
C ASP A 614 46.39 -27.87 13.57
N ARG A 615 47.44 -27.54 14.35
CA ARG A 615 47.47 -26.33 15.20
C ARG A 615 47.42 -25.04 14.39
N ILE A 616 48.10 -24.99 13.24
CA ILE A 616 48.03 -23.85 12.33
C ILE A 616 46.59 -23.69 11.82
N ASN A 617 45.95 -24.78 11.38
CA ASN A 617 44.57 -24.77 10.90
C ASN A 617 43.56 -24.35 11.97
N GLU A 618 43.73 -24.75 13.23
CA GLU A 618 42.90 -24.28 14.33
C GLU A 618 43.01 -22.76 14.56
N LYS A 619 44.23 -22.21 14.48
CA LYS A 619 44.47 -20.77 14.59
C LYS A 619 43.90 -20.01 13.38
N LEU A 620 44.01 -20.55 12.17
CA LEU A 620 43.44 -19.97 10.95
C LEU A 620 41.91 -19.87 11.03
N LYS A 621 41.23 -20.88 11.57
CA LYS A 621 39.75 -20.88 11.72
C LYS A 621 39.24 -19.75 12.62
N LYS A 622 40.04 -19.31 13.59
CA LYS A 622 39.69 -18.27 14.56
C LYS A 622 40.32 -16.91 14.25
N TRP A 623 40.99 -16.78 13.10
CA TRP A 623 41.75 -15.58 12.80
C TRP A 623 40.83 -14.42 12.36
N GLU A 624 41.10 -13.25 12.94
CA GLU A 624 40.63 -11.95 12.47
C GLU A 624 41.82 -10.99 12.35
N PRO A 625 41.74 -9.97 11.49
CA PRO A 625 42.76 -8.90 11.44
C PRO A 625 42.93 -8.22 12.80
N ASN A 626 44.13 -7.71 13.07
CA ASN A 626 44.47 -7.07 14.34
C ASN A 626 44.05 -5.60 14.44
N THR A 627 43.62 -4.97 13.34
CA THR A 627 43.19 -3.57 13.32
C THR A 627 41.66 -3.48 13.26
N LYS A 628 41.06 -2.50 13.96
CA LYS A 628 39.61 -2.27 13.90
C LYS A 628 39.09 -2.10 12.47
N MET A 629 39.84 -1.39 11.63
CA MET A 629 39.55 -1.20 10.21
C MET A 629 39.65 -2.52 9.44
N GLY A 630 40.72 -3.29 9.64
CA GLY A 630 40.90 -4.60 9.00
C GLY A 630 39.79 -5.58 9.37
N VAL A 631 39.39 -5.63 10.64
CA VAL A 631 38.25 -6.44 11.10
C VAL A 631 36.96 -6.04 10.39
N LYS A 632 36.68 -4.73 10.30
CA LYS A 632 35.47 -4.24 9.62
C LYS A 632 35.47 -4.61 8.13
N ARG A 633 36.59 -4.39 7.42
CA ARG A 633 36.73 -4.75 6.00
C ARG A 633 36.62 -6.26 5.78
N TYR A 634 37.26 -7.07 6.62
CA TYR A 634 37.23 -8.53 6.54
C TYR A 634 35.83 -9.10 6.81
N LYS A 635 35.13 -8.59 7.82
CA LYS A 635 33.73 -8.97 8.10
C LYS A 635 32.79 -8.55 6.98
N ALA A 636 32.98 -7.35 6.43
CA ALA A 636 32.22 -6.87 5.28
C ALA A 636 32.40 -7.77 4.06
N ALA A 637 33.64 -8.16 3.72
CA ALA A 637 33.90 -9.06 2.60
C ALA A 637 33.23 -10.44 2.79
N ILE A 638 33.28 -11.01 4.00
CA ILE A 638 32.63 -12.30 4.30
C ILE A 638 31.11 -12.19 4.20
N GLY A 639 30.51 -11.16 4.80
CA GLY A 639 29.07 -10.92 4.73
C GLY A 639 28.61 -10.74 3.28
N LEU A 640 29.35 -9.95 2.51
CA LEU A 640 29.08 -9.70 1.10
C LEU A 640 29.15 -10.99 0.26
N ALA A 641 30.09 -11.90 0.53
CA ALA A 641 30.17 -13.17 -0.17
C ALA A 641 28.92 -14.03 0.03
N ASP A 642 28.46 -14.14 1.28
CA ASP A 642 27.25 -14.90 1.62
C ASP A 642 25.99 -14.29 0.99
N GLU A 643 25.90 -12.96 1.01
CA GLU A 643 24.75 -12.23 0.48
C GLU A 643 24.69 -12.23 -1.05
N ALA A 644 25.83 -12.01 -1.71
CA ALA A 644 25.94 -12.10 -3.17
C ALA A 644 25.52 -13.49 -3.69
N ARG A 645 25.96 -14.56 -3.00
CA ARG A 645 25.53 -15.94 -3.31
C ARG A 645 24.01 -16.10 -3.21
N LEU A 646 23.39 -15.53 -2.18
CA LEU A 646 21.94 -15.59 -1.99
C LEU A 646 21.19 -14.81 -3.07
N PHE A 647 21.69 -13.63 -3.47
CA PHE A 647 21.13 -12.86 -4.58
C PHE A 647 21.24 -13.61 -5.91
N ALA A 648 22.42 -14.11 -6.27
CA ALA A 648 22.61 -14.90 -7.49
C ALA A 648 21.66 -16.11 -7.54
N LYS A 649 21.51 -16.83 -6.43
CA LYS A 649 20.57 -17.95 -6.31
C LYS A 649 19.12 -17.52 -6.50
N ARG A 650 18.69 -16.41 -5.89
CA ARG A 650 17.33 -15.88 -6.03
C ARG A 650 17.05 -15.45 -7.47
N LEU A 651 18.00 -14.79 -8.14
CA LEU A 651 17.87 -14.36 -9.53
C LEU A 651 17.68 -15.55 -10.48
N ARG A 652 18.54 -16.57 -10.37
CA ARG A 652 18.43 -17.80 -11.17
C ARG A 652 17.12 -18.55 -10.94
N ASN A 653 16.72 -18.70 -9.67
CA ASN A 653 15.46 -19.37 -9.33
C ASN A 653 14.25 -18.58 -9.87
N GLY A 654 14.24 -17.26 -9.70
CA GLY A 654 13.16 -16.41 -10.22
C GLY A 654 13.06 -16.42 -11.73
N LYS A 655 14.19 -16.47 -12.44
CA LYS A 655 14.24 -16.67 -13.90
C LYS A 655 13.58 -17.98 -14.30
N LYS A 656 14.05 -19.09 -13.71
CA LYS A 656 13.51 -20.43 -13.96
C LYS A 656 12.00 -20.49 -13.69
N ASP A 657 11.55 -19.90 -12.59
CA ASP A 657 10.13 -19.85 -12.25
C ASP A 657 9.34 -19.11 -13.33
N ARG A 658 9.81 -17.95 -13.80
CA ARG A 658 9.16 -17.18 -14.88
C ARG A 658 9.12 -17.91 -16.20
N GLU A 659 10.20 -18.59 -16.57
CA GLU A 659 10.26 -19.41 -17.77
C GLU A 659 9.26 -20.56 -17.70
N ASN A 660 9.11 -21.22 -16.54
CA ASN A 660 8.14 -22.29 -16.34
C ASN A 660 6.68 -21.85 -16.54
N TYR A 661 6.34 -20.59 -16.25
CA TYR A 661 4.98 -20.06 -16.39
C TYR A 661 4.79 -19.18 -17.63
N ARG A 662 5.78 -19.09 -18.53
CA ARG A 662 5.77 -18.10 -19.62
C ARG A 662 4.52 -18.23 -20.49
N GLU A 663 4.23 -19.44 -20.96
CA GLU A 663 3.07 -19.71 -21.81
C GLU A 663 1.74 -19.42 -21.08
N GLU A 664 1.63 -19.80 -19.80
CA GLU A 664 0.45 -19.48 -18.97
C GLU A 664 0.27 -17.97 -18.82
N ILE A 665 1.35 -17.24 -18.52
CA ILE A 665 1.36 -15.78 -18.34
C ILE A 665 0.96 -15.08 -19.64
N GLU A 666 1.51 -15.49 -20.78
CA GLU A 666 1.19 -14.89 -22.09
C GLU A 666 -0.30 -15.09 -22.43
N ALA A 667 -0.83 -16.29 -22.21
CA ALA A 667 -2.24 -16.58 -22.45
C ALA A 667 -3.18 -15.79 -21.51
N VAL A 668 -2.83 -15.66 -20.23
CA VAL A 668 -3.62 -14.91 -19.26
C VAL A 668 -3.60 -13.40 -19.54
N LYS A 669 -2.44 -12.85 -19.95
CA LYS A 669 -2.33 -11.47 -20.43
C LYS A 669 -3.16 -11.24 -21.69
N ALA A 670 -3.15 -12.18 -22.63
CA ALA A 670 -3.98 -12.10 -23.84
C ALA A 670 -5.48 -12.12 -23.51
N ALA A 671 -5.89 -12.78 -22.41
CA ALA A 671 -7.25 -12.73 -21.88
C ALA A 671 -7.58 -11.44 -21.09
N GLY A 672 -6.66 -10.47 -21.03
CA GLY A 672 -6.90 -9.15 -20.42
C GLY A 672 -6.60 -9.07 -18.92
N HIS A 673 -5.86 -10.03 -18.36
CA HIS A 673 -5.49 -10.04 -16.94
C HIS A 673 -4.06 -9.56 -16.70
N ASP A 674 -3.86 -8.86 -15.59
CA ASP A 674 -2.53 -8.60 -15.04
C ASP A 674 -1.96 -9.84 -14.33
N VAL A 675 -0.66 -9.83 -14.08
CA VAL A 675 0.04 -10.89 -13.33
C VAL A 675 0.70 -10.30 -12.09
N VAL A 676 0.49 -10.94 -10.95
CA VAL A 676 1.09 -10.57 -9.66
C VAL A 676 1.65 -11.80 -8.95
N TRP A 677 2.88 -11.73 -8.47
CA TRP A 677 3.56 -12.83 -7.81
C TRP A 677 3.25 -12.85 -6.30
N LYS A 678 3.31 -14.03 -5.65
CA LYS A 678 3.19 -14.13 -4.18
C LYS A 678 4.23 -13.30 -3.43
N ALA A 679 5.37 -13.02 -4.05
CA ALA A 679 6.37 -12.11 -3.50
C ALA A 679 5.82 -10.68 -3.38
N ASP A 680 5.13 -10.17 -4.41
CA ASP A 680 4.46 -8.85 -4.38
C ASP A 680 3.42 -8.80 -3.24
N ILE A 681 2.64 -9.87 -3.09
CA ILE A 681 1.61 -9.98 -2.06
C ILE A 681 2.22 -9.94 -0.67
N ARG A 682 3.28 -10.73 -0.44
CA ARG A 682 4.01 -10.81 0.84
C ARG A 682 4.67 -9.51 1.23
N TYR A 683 5.17 -8.79 0.25
CA TYR A 683 5.80 -7.50 0.49
C TYR A 683 4.76 -6.44 0.94
N ARG A 684 3.59 -6.38 0.29
CA ARG A 684 2.52 -5.43 0.59
C ARG A 684 1.80 -5.67 1.92
N GLN A 685 2.12 -6.75 2.63
CA GLN A 685 1.42 -7.15 3.84
C GLN A 685 1.53 -6.05 4.90
N GLY A 686 2.74 -5.62 5.29
CA GLY A 686 2.90 -4.67 6.41
C GLY A 686 2.44 -5.26 7.75
N ARG A 687 1.19 -5.70 7.86
CA ARG A 687 0.59 -6.51 8.93
C ARG A 687 0.36 -7.95 8.45
N PRO A 688 0.38 -8.97 9.34
CA PRO A 688 0.34 -10.39 8.93
C PRO A 688 -0.85 -10.78 8.04
N TYR A 689 -2.04 -10.23 8.34
CA TYR A 689 -3.28 -10.57 7.66
C TYR A 689 -3.51 -9.83 6.32
N ASN A 690 -2.78 -8.75 6.06
CA ASN A 690 -3.02 -7.90 4.88
C ASN A 690 -2.72 -8.60 3.55
N GLY A 691 -1.89 -9.64 3.55
CA GLY A 691 -1.66 -10.43 2.35
C GLY A 691 -2.90 -11.18 1.90
N GLY A 692 -3.63 -11.75 2.86
CA GLY A 692 -4.89 -12.41 2.59
C GLY A 692 -5.98 -11.44 2.19
N VAL A 693 -6.02 -10.26 2.80
CA VAL A 693 -6.91 -9.16 2.39
C VAL A 693 -6.62 -8.74 0.95
N TRP A 694 -5.35 -8.58 0.58
CA TRP A 694 -4.98 -8.20 -0.78
C TRP A 694 -5.38 -9.27 -1.79
N GLN A 695 -5.21 -10.55 -1.47
CA GLN A 695 -5.68 -11.64 -2.34
C GLN A 695 -7.20 -11.64 -2.50
N LEU A 696 -7.94 -11.44 -1.40
CA LEU A 696 -9.39 -11.30 -1.44
C LEU A 696 -9.82 -10.13 -2.34
N LEU A 697 -9.21 -8.95 -2.16
CA LEU A 697 -9.49 -7.77 -2.98
C LEU A 697 -9.15 -8.02 -4.45
N ASN A 698 -8.03 -8.68 -4.73
CA ASN A 698 -7.63 -9.04 -6.08
C ASN A 698 -8.68 -9.93 -6.76
N PHE A 699 -9.06 -11.04 -6.13
CA PHE A 699 -10.04 -11.96 -6.72
C PHE A 699 -11.44 -11.36 -6.86
N CYS A 700 -11.88 -10.59 -5.86
CA CYS A 700 -13.18 -9.93 -5.86
C CYS A 700 -13.22 -8.66 -6.73
N GLY A 701 -12.08 -8.10 -7.11
CA GLY A 701 -11.97 -6.83 -7.83
C GLY A 701 -12.48 -6.88 -9.27
N LYS A 702 -12.54 -5.69 -9.88
CA LYS A 702 -12.95 -5.50 -11.28
C LYS A 702 -11.96 -6.15 -12.25
N ASN A 703 -10.67 -6.10 -11.92
CA ASN A 703 -9.59 -6.63 -12.76
C ASN A 703 -8.72 -7.60 -11.93
N PRO A 704 -9.15 -8.86 -11.72
CA PRO A 704 -8.34 -9.81 -10.98
C PRO A 704 -7.04 -10.12 -11.70
N ALA A 705 -5.94 -10.02 -10.97
CA ALA A 705 -4.62 -10.43 -11.43
C ALA A 705 -4.36 -11.91 -11.14
N TYR A 706 -3.64 -12.55 -12.06
CA TYR A 706 -3.23 -13.93 -11.98
C TYR A 706 -1.98 -14.08 -11.10
N THR A 707 -1.97 -15.12 -10.27
CA THR A 707 -0.81 -15.45 -9.43
C THR A 707 -0.31 -16.84 -9.80
N PRO A 708 0.76 -16.95 -10.62
CA PRO A 708 1.25 -18.23 -11.13
C PRO A 708 1.57 -19.24 -10.03
N GLU A 709 2.04 -18.80 -8.86
CA GLU A 709 2.37 -19.72 -7.76
C GLU A 709 1.14 -20.36 -7.08
N HIS A 710 -0.08 -20.04 -7.55
CA HIS A 710 -1.29 -20.75 -7.20
C HIS A 710 -1.55 -22.00 -8.07
N THR A 711 -0.85 -22.17 -9.20
CA THR A 711 -1.06 -23.29 -10.14
C THR A 711 -0.08 -24.45 -9.98
N ALA A 712 1.05 -24.24 -9.30
CA ALA A 712 2.13 -25.25 -9.23
C ALA A 712 2.28 -26.00 -7.90
N LYS A 713 1.58 -25.60 -6.82
CA LYS A 713 1.72 -26.28 -5.51
C LYS A 713 0.83 -27.52 -5.42
N ALA A 714 1.15 -28.41 -4.46
CA ALA A 714 0.44 -29.68 -4.19
C ALA A 714 -1.09 -29.56 -3.90
N ASN A 715 -1.64 -28.35 -3.95
CA ASN A 715 -3.07 -28.04 -3.92
C ASN A 715 -3.33 -26.89 -4.90
N LYS A 716 -3.35 -27.16 -6.21
CA LYS A 716 -3.58 -26.15 -7.24
C LYS A 716 -4.88 -25.40 -6.95
N MET A 717 -4.83 -24.10 -6.72
CA MET A 717 -6.03 -23.30 -6.41
C MET A 717 -6.94 -23.20 -7.65
N TYR A 718 -6.28 -23.03 -8.79
CA TYR A 718 -6.82 -22.99 -10.14
C TYR A 718 -5.71 -23.43 -11.10
N ASP A 719 -6.12 -23.79 -12.31
CA ASP A 719 -5.27 -23.76 -13.49
C ASP A 719 -5.55 -22.49 -14.32
N LYS A 720 -4.84 -22.34 -15.44
CA LYS A 720 -4.98 -21.21 -16.35
C LYS A 720 -6.42 -21.02 -16.84
N ASP A 721 -7.07 -22.09 -17.29
CA ASP A 721 -8.38 -22.02 -17.93
C ASP A 721 -9.50 -21.76 -16.92
N SER A 722 -9.47 -22.43 -15.77
CA SER A 722 -10.37 -22.17 -14.64
C SER A 722 -10.20 -20.75 -14.11
N PHE A 723 -8.99 -20.19 -14.10
CA PHE A 723 -8.77 -18.80 -13.72
C PHE A 723 -9.43 -17.83 -14.71
N ILE A 724 -9.12 -17.94 -16.00
CA ILE A 724 -9.68 -17.07 -17.05
C ILE A 724 -11.22 -17.12 -17.05
N ASN A 725 -11.80 -18.31 -16.84
CA ASN A 725 -13.24 -18.49 -16.81
C ASN A 725 -13.90 -17.91 -15.54
N THR A 726 -13.27 -18.07 -14.38
CA THR A 726 -13.85 -17.67 -13.08
C THR A 726 -13.63 -16.21 -12.74
N PHE A 727 -12.52 -15.62 -13.18
CA PHE A 727 -12.09 -14.30 -12.71
C PHE A 727 -12.20 -13.19 -13.76
N LYS A 728 -13.05 -13.35 -14.77
CA LYS A 728 -13.21 -12.40 -15.89
C LYS A 728 -13.26 -10.92 -15.44
N PRO A 729 -12.56 -10.01 -16.14
CA PRO A 729 -12.61 -8.60 -15.83
C PRO A 729 -14.03 -8.03 -16.01
N VAL A 730 -14.41 -7.10 -15.15
CA VAL A 730 -15.74 -6.47 -15.15
C VAL A 730 -15.60 -4.98 -15.38
N GLN A 731 -16.25 -4.48 -16.43
CA GLN A 731 -16.30 -3.04 -16.74
C GLN A 731 -17.40 -2.36 -15.91
N VAL A 732 -16.99 -1.48 -15.00
CA VAL A 732 -17.84 -0.59 -14.16
C VAL A 732 -17.08 0.70 -13.86
N ASP A 733 -17.65 1.83 -14.27
CA ASP A 733 -17.05 3.16 -14.09
C ASP A 733 -17.43 3.80 -12.74
N GLY A 734 -16.62 4.76 -12.28
CA GLY A 734 -16.92 5.57 -11.09
C GLY A 734 -16.78 4.84 -9.75
N ILE A 735 -16.07 3.71 -9.73
CA ILE A 735 -15.70 2.97 -8.51
C ILE A 735 -14.28 2.44 -8.65
N THR A 736 -13.52 2.37 -7.57
CA THR A 736 -12.19 1.74 -7.59
C THR A 736 -12.29 0.22 -7.65
N SER A 737 -11.20 -0.49 -8.03
CA SER A 737 -11.22 -1.97 -8.01
C SER A 737 -11.40 -2.51 -6.59
N ASP A 738 -10.73 -1.90 -5.61
CA ASP A 738 -10.83 -2.26 -4.19
C ASP A 738 -12.25 -2.05 -3.64
N ASP A 739 -12.88 -0.91 -3.91
CA ASP A 739 -14.25 -0.64 -3.45
C ASP A 739 -15.24 -1.64 -4.06
N PHE A 740 -15.10 -1.92 -5.37
CA PHE A 740 -15.91 -2.93 -6.03
C PHE A 740 -15.68 -4.34 -5.45
N ALA A 741 -14.43 -4.67 -5.13
CA ALA A 741 -14.07 -5.93 -4.50
C ALA A 741 -14.75 -6.10 -3.14
N VAL A 742 -14.84 -5.02 -2.37
CA VAL A 742 -15.47 -5.01 -1.05
C VAL A 742 -16.99 -5.21 -1.16
N ILE A 743 -17.65 -4.63 -2.15
CA ILE A 743 -19.09 -4.88 -2.44
C ILE A 743 -19.28 -6.33 -2.90
N THR A 744 -18.44 -6.81 -3.82
CA THR A 744 -18.48 -8.20 -4.30
C THR A 744 -18.30 -9.19 -3.14
N PHE A 745 -17.36 -8.91 -2.24
CA PHE A 745 -17.13 -9.72 -1.04
C PHE A 745 -18.33 -9.70 -0.10
N ALA A 746 -18.96 -8.53 0.12
CA ALA A 746 -20.21 -8.43 0.88
C ALA A 746 -21.32 -9.29 0.26
N LYS A 747 -21.42 -9.33 -1.07
CA LYS A 747 -22.38 -10.21 -1.76
C LYS A 747 -22.03 -11.69 -1.62
N MET A 748 -20.75 -12.08 -1.64
CA MET A 748 -20.35 -13.47 -1.38
C MET A 748 -20.76 -13.96 0.02
N TYR A 749 -20.99 -13.05 0.97
CA TYR A 749 -21.50 -13.39 2.29
C TYR A 749 -23.00 -13.65 2.35
N ASP A 750 -23.77 -13.16 1.37
CA ASP A 750 -25.17 -13.49 1.15
C ASP A 750 -25.27 -14.76 0.29
N THR A 751 -25.25 -15.94 0.90
CA THR A 751 -25.20 -17.20 0.15
C THR A 751 -26.54 -17.66 -0.44
N ASN A 752 -27.61 -16.88 -0.26
CA ASN A 752 -28.95 -17.26 -0.69
C ASN A 752 -29.10 -17.43 -2.20
N TYR A 753 -28.26 -16.75 -3.00
CA TYR A 753 -28.29 -16.83 -4.46
C TYR A 753 -27.69 -18.14 -5.01
N ILE A 754 -27.03 -18.96 -4.19
CA ILE A 754 -26.45 -20.23 -4.62
C ILE A 754 -27.55 -21.29 -4.72
N SER A 755 -27.61 -21.99 -5.88
CA SER A 755 -28.67 -22.96 -6.14
C SER A 755 -28.54 -24.19 -5.22
N LYS A 756 -29.70 -24.73 -4.80
CA LYS A 756 -29.75 -25.93 -3.95
C LYS A 756 -29.17 -27.16 -4.68
N GLU A 757 -29.46 -27.28 -5.97
CA GLU A 757 -28.96 -28.36 -6.82
C GLU A 757 -27.43 -28.40 -6.87
N TRP A 758 -26.79 -27.25 -7.07
CA TRP A 758 -25.32 -27.17 -7.09
C TRP A 758 -24.73 -27.64 -5.75
N LEU A 759 -25.33 -27.19 -4.65
CA LEU A 759 -24.92 -27.54 -3.31
C LEU A 759 -25.09 -29.03 -3.01
N ASP A 760 -26.22 -29.62 -3.37
CA ASP A 760 -26.50 -31.03 -3.11
C ASP A 760 -25.61 -31.96 -3.97
N ASN A 761 -25.26 -31.53 -5.19
CA ASN A 761 -24.30 -32.23 -6.05
C ASN A 761 -22.86 -32.18 -5.53
N ARG A 762 -22.43 -31.06 -4.94
CA ARG A 762 -21.05 -30.87 -4.44
C ARG A 762 -20.87 -31.30 -2.98
N PHE A 763 -21.89 -31.10 -2.17
CA PHE A 763 -21.93 -31.35 -0.72
C PHE A 763 -23.11 -32.26 -0.41
N ASN A 764 -23.01 -33.49 -0.90
CA ASN A 764 -24.02 -34.51 -0.68
C ASN A 764 -24.14 -34.81 0.82
N THR A 765 -25.36 -34.68 1.32
CA THR A 765 -25.72 -34.94 2.72
C THR A 765 -26.98 -35.76 2.76
N LYS A 766 -27.11 -36.59 3.78
CA LYS A 766 -28.30 -37.40 4.02
C LYS A 766 -29.05 -36.99 5.29
N SER A 767 -28.39 -36.23 6.19
CA SER A 767 -29.02 -35.79 7.43
C SER A 767 -30.00 -34.63 7.18
N PRO A 768 -31.22 -34.69 7.75
CA PRO A 768 -32.15 -33.57 7.73
C PRO A 768 -31.65 -32.37 8.56
N GLU A 769 -30.70 -32.57 9.48
CA GLU A 769 -30.09 -31.48 10.25
C GLU A 769 -29.11 -30.62 9.43
N SER A 770 -28.62 -31.15 8.31
CA SER A 770 -27.73 -30.46 7.38
C SER A 770 -28.53 -29.57 6.43
N THR A 771 -29.11 -28.48 6.96
CA THR A 771 -29.94 -27.55 6.16
C THR A 771 -29.13 -26.85 5.07
N LYS A 772 -29.81 -26.36 4.02
CA LYS A 772 -29.19 -25.59 2.92
C LYS A 772 -28.37 -24.41 3.47
N GLU A 773 -28.94 -23.65 4.40
CA GLU A 773 -28.30 -22.47 5.00
C GLU A 773 -27.02 -22.83 5.76
N LEU A 774 -27.04 -23.91 6.55
CA LEU A 774 -25.89 -24.38 7.30
C LEU A 774 -24.74 -24.83 6.40
N LYS A 775 -25.05 -25.63 5.37
CA LYS A 775 -24.07 -26.04 4.37
C LYS A 775 -23.44 -24.84 3.67
N LEU A 776 -24.25 -23.85 3.29
CA LEU A 776 -23.76 -22.65 2.61
C LEU A 776 -22.88 -21.78 3.49
N ARG A 777 -23.24 -21.55 4.75
CA ARG A 777 -22.37 -20.84 5.71
C ARG A 777 -21.06 -21.60 5.94
N GLN A 778 -21.13 -22.92 6.16
CA GLN A 778 -19.96 -23.76 6.33
C GLN A 778 -19.03 -23.68 5.10
N ALA A 779 -19.58 -23.80 3.89
CA ALA A 779 -18.81 -23.67 2.65
C ALA A 779 -18.19 -22.27 2.51
N ARG A 780 -18.98 -21.21 2.74
CA ARG A 780 -18.50 -19.81 2.73
C ARG A 780 -17.29 -19.64 3.65
N THR A 781 -17.44 -19.94 4.94
CA THR A 781 -16.37 -19.77 5.94
C THR A 781 -15.12 -20.54 5.54
N MET A 782 -15.26 -21.74 4.98
CA MET A 782 -14.14 -22.50 4.44
C MET A 782 -13.47 -21.74 3.28
N TYR A 783 -14.20 -21.45 2.21
CA TYR A 783 -13.59 -21.04 0.93
C TYR A 783 -13.19 -19.57 0.87
N THR A 784 -13.86 -18.67 1.60
CA THR A 784 -13.41 -17.26 1.70
C THR A 784 -12.08 -17.18 2.46
N LEU A 785 -11.86 -18.08 3.43
CA LEU A 785 -10.58 -18.24 4.10
C LEU A 785 -9.48 -18.70 3.15
N ASP A 786 -9.76 -19.72 2.35
CA ASP A 786 -8.80 -20.26 1.36
C ASP A 786 -8.33 -19.19 0.36
N MET A 787 -9.18 -18.22 0.00
CA MET A 787 -8.81 -17.11 -0.88
C MET A 787 -7.69 -16.23 -0.33
N GLY A 788 -7.53 -16.15 1.00
CA GLY A 788 -6.55 -15.27 1.63
C GLY A 788 -5.42 -15.99 2.39
N ILE A 789 -5.35 -17.32 2.37
CA ILE A 789 -4.26 -18.07 3.01
C ILE A 789 -3.27 -18.64 2.00
N SER A 790 -2.04 -18.89 2.46
CA SER A 790 -0.93 -19.30 1.59
C SER A 790 -1.06 -20.69 0.95
N THR A 791 -1.96 -21.52 1.48
CA THR A 791 -2.20 -22.93 1.10
C THR A 791 -3.71 -23.20 0.93
N PRO A 792 -4.32 -22.73 -0.16
CA PRO A 792 -5.72 -23.01 -0.45
C PRO A 792 -5.94 -24.52 -0.70
N ARG A 793 -7.19 -24.98 -0.57
CA ARG A 793 -7.58 -26.33 -0.98
C ARG A 793 -7.58 -26.44 -2.52
N ALA A 794 -7.31 -27.65 -3.01
CA ALA A 794 -7.19 -27.91 -4.44
C ALA A 794 -8.53 -27.69 -5.19
N GLY A 795 -8.46 -27.16 -6.41
CA GLY A 795 -9.59 -26.97 -7.33
C GLY A 795 -10.62 -25.92 -6.87
N MET A 796 -10.27 -25.04 -5.94
CA MET A 796 -11.21 -24.10 -5.33
C MET A 796 -11.97 -23.23 -6.34
N ALA A 797 -11.29 -22.80 -7.42
CA ALA A 797 -11.94 -22.00 -8.46
C ALA A 797 -13.16 -22.73 -9.05
N ASP A 798 -13.00 -24.01 -9.40
CA ASP A 798 -14.05 -24.83 -10.00
C ASP A 798 -15.07 -25.34 -8.97
N TYR A 799 -14.64 -25.55 -7.72
CA TYR A 799 -15.47 -26.13 -6.67
C TYR A 799 -16.35 -25.13 -5.93
N PHE A 800 -16.02 -23.84 -5.93
CA PHE A 800 -16.80 -22.86 -5.18
C PHE A 800 -16.85 -21.49 -5.86
N LEU A 801 -15.71 -20.96 -6.31
CA LEU A 801 -15.69 -19.57 -6.79
C LEU A 801 -16.48 -19.37 -8.08
N GLY A 802 -16.45 -20.29 -9.04
CA GLY A 802 -17.25 -20.18 -10.26
C GLY A 802 -18.76 -20.02 -10.00
N ALA A 803 -19.28 -20.70 -8.96
CA ALA A 803 -20.70 -20.65 -8.60
C ALA A 803 -21.07 -19.51 -7.62
N THR A 804 -20.07 -18.86 -7.02
CA THR A 804 -20.29 -17.84 -5.97
C THR A 804 -19.77 -16.48 -6.38
N LEU A 805 -18.49 -16.40 -6.75
CA LEU A 805 -17.83 -15.15 -7.09
C LEU A 805 -18.37 -14.53 -8.38
N VAL A 806 -18.58 -15.32 -9.44
CA VAL A 806 -19.07 -14.78 -10.73
C VAL A 806 -20.46 -14.14 -10.57
N PRO A 807 -21.48 -14.84 -10.01
CA PRO A 807 -22.78 -14.21 -9.77
C PRO A 807 -22.71 -13.04 -8.77
N ALA A 808 -21.81 -13.10 -7.78
CA ALA A 808 -21.63 -12.00 -6.84
C ALA A 808 -21.11 -10.72 -7.51
N LYS A 809 -20.16 -10.85 -8.45
CA LYS A 809 -19.65 -9.72 -9.25
C LYS A 809 -20.72 -9.12 -10.14
N ASP A 810 -21.49 -9.96 -10.84
CA ASP A 810 -22.57 -9.49 -11.71
C ASP A 810 -23.63 -8.72 -10.91
N PHE A 811 -24.01 -9.23 -9.75
CA PHE A 811 -24.94 -8.55 -8.86
C PHE A 811 -24.37 -7.25 -8.30
N ALA A 812 -23.10 -7.24 -7.85
CA ALA A 812 -22.44 -6.04 -7.36
C ALA A 812 -22.37 -4.94 -8.43
N LYS A 813 -22.07 -5.31 -9.67
CA LYS A 813 -22.12 -4.42 -10.84
C LYS A 813 -23.50 -3.81 -11.02
N GLN A 814 -24.54 -4.64 -11.11
CA GLN A 814 -25.91 -4.17 -11.33
C GLN A 814 -26.40 -3.27 -10.20
N ALA A 815 -26.14 -3.65 -8.94
CA ALA A 815 -26.53 -2.86 -7.77
C ALA A 815 -25.83 -1.49 -7.76
N PHE A 816 -24.55 -1.44 -8.13
CA PHE A 816 -23.81 -0.18 -8.19
C PHE A 816 -24.26 0.71 -9.36
N GLU A 817 -24.51 0.14 -10.55
CA GLU A 817 -25.02 0.90 -11.70
C GLU A 817 -26.41 1.51 -11.42
N LYS A 818 -27.32 0.76 -10.79
CA LYS A 818 -28.62 1.30 -10.33
C LYS A 818 -28.46 2.45 -9.34
N TYR A 819 -27.52 2.31 -8.40
CA TYR A 819 -27.21 3.36 -7.44
C TYR A 819 -26.72 4.65 -8.12
N LYS A 820 -25.89 4.56 -9.17
CA LYS A 820 -25.49 5.73 -9.97
C LYS A 820 -26.67 6.43 -10.65
N THR A 821 -27.74 5.69 -10.96
CA THR A 821 -28.98 6.25 -11.53
C THR A 821 -30.00 6.71 -10.47
N GLY A 822 -29.63 6.64 -9.17
CA GLY A 822 -30.43 7.15 -8.05
C GLY A 822 -31.18 6.09 -7.24
N ASP A 823 -31.18 4.81 -7.65
CA ASP A 823 -31.80 3.71 -6.90
C ASP A 823 -30.77 3.01 -5.99
N SER A 824 -30.78 3.34 -4.70
CA SER A 824 -29.86 2.79 -3.71
C SER A 824 -30.31 1.46 -3.09
N LYS A 825 -31.52 0.96 -3.38
CA LYS A 825 -32.15 -0.11 -2.60
C LYS A 825 -31.34 -1.41 -2.57
N ASP A 826 -30.93 -1.89 -3.74
CA ASP A 826 -30.22 -3.16 -3.89
C ASP A 826 -28.81 -3.09 -3.27
N LEU A 827 -28.12 -1.95 -3.47
CA LEU A 827 -26.78 -1.74 -2.91
C LEU A 827 -26.83 -1.64 -1.38
N THR A 828 -27.80 -0.91 -0.84
CA THR A 828 -28.03 -0.77 0.61
C THR A 828 -28.29 -2.12 1.26
N GLU A 829 -29.18 -2.94 0.69
CA GLU A 829 -29.52 -4.26 1.24
C GLU A 829 -28.34 -5.24 1.19
N LEU A 830 -27.62 -5.26 0.06
CA LEU A 830 -26.40 -6.04 -0.13
C LEU A 830 -25.37 -5.73 0.96
N ILE A 831 -25.06 -4.44 1.12
CA ILE A 831 -24.03 -3.99 2.06
C ILE A 831 -24.46 -4.24 3.51
N ALA A 832 -25.71 -3.97 3.87
CA ALA A 832 -26.22 -4.21 5.22
C ALA A 832 -26.14 -5.69 5.60
N THR A 833 -26.50 -6.58 4.66
CA THR A 833 -26.38 -8.04 4.83
C THR A 833 -24.91 -8.44 4.99
N GLY A 834 -24.03 -7.92 4.13
CA GLY A 834 -22.59 -8.18 4.22
C GLY A 834 -21.99 -7.72 5.55
N ILE A 835 -22.31 -6.51 6.02
CA ILE A 835 -21.86 -6.00 7.32
C ILE A 835 -22.30 -6.94 8.44
N LYS A 836 -23.57 -7.35 8.43
CA LYS A 836 -24.14 -8.24 9.45
C LYS A 836 -23.43 -9.59 9.48
N GLU A 837 -23.28 -10.25 8.34
CA GLU A 837 -22.70 -11.59 8.25
C GLU A 837 -21.18 -11.59 8.47
N ILE A 838 -20.44 -10.61 7.94
CA ILE A 838 -19.00 -10.48 8.20
C ILE A 838 -18.76 -10.21 9.70
N ASN A 839 -19.54 -9.31 10.31
CA ASN A 839 -19.42 -9.05 11.74
C ASN A 839 -19.79 -10.28 12.57
N HIS A 840 -20.80 -11.05 12.16
CA HIS A 840 -21.18 -12.32 12.80
C HIS A 840 -20.02 -13.32 12.83
N ASP A 841 -19.32 -13.49 11.71
CA ASP A 841 -18.14 -14.37 11.65
C ASP A 841 -17.01 -13.81 12.56
N CYS A 842 -16.75 -12.49 12.55
CA CYS A 842 -15.76 -11.85 13.42
C CYS A 842 -16.00 -12.14 14.92
N ILE A 843 -17.24 -12.01 15.39
CA ILE A 843 -17.58 -12.17 16.82
C ILE A 843 -17.63 -13.63 17.28
N LYS A 844 -17.68 -14.58 16.34
CA LYS A 844 -17.70 -16.02 16.61
C LYS A 844 -16.37 -16.72 16.32
N GLU A 845 -15.36 -15.97 15.89
CA GLU A 845 -14.03 -16.52 15.65
C GLU A 845 -13.49 -17.27 16.88
N ASP A 846 -12.77 -18.37 16.65
CA ASP A 846 -12.21 -19.18 17.72
C ASP A 846 -10.97 -18.53 18.35
N LEU A 847 -10.13 -17.95 17.51
CA LEU A 847 -8.84 -17.38 17.87
C LEU A 847 -8.75 -15.95 17.35
N MET A 848 -8.72 -14.96 18.24
CA MET A 848 -8.59 -13.55 17.83
C MET A 848 -7.21 -13.21 17.25
N ASP A 849 -6.18 -13.97 17.62
CA ASP A 849 -4.83 -13.83 17.07
C ASP A 849 -4.60 -14.64 15.79
N SER A 850 -5.67 -15.16 15.17
CA SER A 850 -5.62 -15.75 13.84
C SER A 850 -5.51 -14.67 12.75
N ASP A 851 -4.88 -15.02 11.63
CA ASP A 851 -4.91 -14.17 10.44
C ASP A 851 -6.34 -13.98 9.91
N ASN A 852 -7.23 -14.96 10.12
CA ASN A 852 -8.64 -14.88 9.74
C ASN A 852 -9.36 -13.72 10.41
N TYR A 853 -9.20 -13.57 11.73
CA TYR A 853 -9.79 -12.45 12.46
C TYR A 853 -9.33 -11.11 11.89
N GLY A 854 -8.02 -10.97 11.65
CA GLY A 854 -7.46 -9.76 11.05
C GLY A 854 -8.00 -9.49 9.65
N MET A 855 -8.11 -10.52 8.81
CA MET A 855 -8.67 -10.40 7.46
C MET A 855 -10.13 -9.97 7.46
N GLN A 856 -10.98 -10.65 8.23
CA GLN A 856 -12.41 -10.36 8.27
C GLN A 856 -12.70 -8.96 8.84
N THR A 857 -12.00 -8.58 9.91
CA THR A 857 -12.15 -7.24 10.49
C THR A 857 -11.62 -6.13 9.57
N GLU A 858 -10.57 -6.39 8.77
CA GLU A 858 -10.11 -5.47 7.72
C GLU A 858 -11.14 -5.34 6.59
N MET A 859 -11.72 -6.44 6.12
CA MET A 859 -12.77 -6.40 5.10
C MET A 859 -14.03 -5.66 5.62
N LEU A 860 -14.43 -5.89 6.87
CA LEU A 860 -15.51 -5.15 7.53
C LEU A 860 -15.20 -3.65 7.60
N SER A 861 -13.97 -3.30 8.00
CA SER A 861 -13.53 -1.90 8.06
C SER A 861 -13.55 -1.24 6.70
N LYS A 862 -13.11 -1.93 5.64
CA LYS A 862 -13.15 -1.40 4.27
C LYS A 862 -14.59 -1.21 3.78
N LEU A 863 -15.50 -2.13 4.09
CA LEU A 863 -16.93 -2.02 3.75
C LEU A 863 -17.58 -0.82 4.43
N ILE A 864 -17.29 -0.60 5.72
CA ILE A 864 -17.75 0.57 6.47
C ILE A 864 -17.13 1.87 5.93
N ASN A 865 -15.86 1.85 5.53
CA ASN A 865 -15.22 3.02 4.94
C ASN A 865 -15.78 3.36 3.56
N PHE A 866 -16.14 2.35 2.76
CA PHE A 866 -16.79 2.53 1.47
C PHE A 866 -18.12 3.27 1.64
N VAL A 867 -19.02 2.80 2.51
CA VAL A 867 -20.31 3.48 2.71
C VAL A 867 -20.17 4.89 3.27
N LYS A 868 -19.14 5.17 4.08
CA LYS A 868 -18.89 6.51 4.63
C LYS A 868 -18.47 7.54 3.59
N LYS A 869 -18.13 7.13 2.36
CA LYS A 869 -17.85 8.05 1.25
C LYS A 869 -19.09 8.83 0.81
N ASP A 870 -20.29 8.29 1.08
CA ASP A 870 -21.58 8.93 0.82
C ASP A 870 -22.44 8.91 2.10
N GLU A 871 -22.78 10.09 2.61
CA GLU A 871 -23.54 10.24 3.86
C GLU A 871 -24.95 9.61 3.78
N LYS A 872 -25.62 9.69 2.62
CA LYS A 872 -26.94 9.11 2.40
C LYS A 872 -26.85 7.58 2.39
N LEU A 873 -25.90 7.02 1.62
CA LEU A 873 -25.69 5.56 1.58
C LEU A 873 -25.35 5.01 2.98
N TYR A 874 -24.49 5.72 3.72
CA TYR A 874 -24.17 5.35 5.11
C TYR A 874 -25.40 5.32 6.00
N SER A 875 -26.24 6.36 5.93
CA SER A 875 -27.49 6.44 6.71
C SER A 875 -28.44 5.30 6.36
N ASP A 876 -28.68 5.07 5.06
CA ASP A 876 -29.59 4.03 4.57
C ASP A 876 -29.14 2.63 5.01
N VAL A 877 -27.85 2.32 4.88
CA VAL A 877 -27.25 1.05 5.31
C VAL A 877 -27.36 0.89 6.82
N MET A 878 -27.03 1.92 7.60
CA MET A 878 -27.13 1.86 9.04
C MET A 878 -28.58 1.70 9.50
N GLN A 879 -29.57 2.28 8.84
CA GLN A 879 -30.99 2.09 9.19
C GLN A 879 -31.46 0.63 9.05
N LYS A 880 -30.83 -0.16 8.16
CA LYS A 880 -31.12 -1.58 7.98
C LYS A 880 -30.54 -2.48 9.08
N LEU A 881 -29.57 -1.99 9.84
CA LEU A 881 -28.96 -2.74 10.93
C LEU A 881 -29.72 -2.52 12.24
N ASP A 882 -29.97 -3.60 12.98
CA ASP A 882 -30.48 -3.49 14.34
C ASP A 882 -29.42 -2.87 15.29
N GLN A 883 -29.89 -2.37 16.44
CA GLN A 883 -29.04 -1.63 17.37
C GLN A 883 -27.88 -2.47 17.94
N GLU A 884 -28.09 -3.77 18.20
CA GLU A 884 -27.03 -4.61 18.74
C GLU A 884 -25.98 -4.92 17.66
N THR A 885 -26.40 -5.12 16.41
CA THR A 885 -25.49 -5.26 15.26
C THR A 885 -24.62 -4.01 15.09
N LYS A 886 -25.19 -2.79 15.16
CA LYS A 886 -24.41 -1.54 15.09
C LYS A 886 -23.34 -1.47 16.17
N LEU A 887 -23.74 -1.70 17.42
CA LEU A 887 -22.82 -1.66 18.55
C LEU A 887 -21.75 -2.75 18.46
N SER A 888 -22.11 -3.92 17.93
CA SER A 888 -21.18 -5.04 17.71
C SER A 888 -20.14 -4.71 16.63
N VAL A 889 -20.55 -4.09 15.53
CA VAL A 889 -19.64 -3.60 14.48
C VAL A 889 -18.64 -2.59 15.05
N GLU A 890 -19.11 -1.63 15.85
CA GLU A 890 -18.21 -0.67 16.50
C GLU A 890 -17.18 -1.34 17.40
N ASP A 891 -17.59 -2.30 18.21
CA ASP A 891 -16.68 -3.03 19.10
C ASP A 891 -15.63 -3.82 18.30
N THR A 892 -16.06 -4.50 17.23
CA THR A 892 -15.18 -5.24 16.33
C THR A 892 -14.13 -4.32 15.70
N LEU A 893 -14.53 -3.13 15.24
CA LEU A 893 -13.60 -2.14 14.68
C LEU A 893 -12.67 -1.53 15.75
N ARG A 894 -13.12 -1.37 17.00
CA ARG A 894 -12.25 -0.95 18.12
C ARG A 894 -11.20 -2.02 18.44
N LEU A 895 -11.59 -3.29 18.45
CA LEU A 895 -10.69 -4.42 18.67
C LEU A 895 -9.64 -4.52 17.56
N LYS A 896 -10.06 -4.37 16.30
CA LYS A 896 -9.15 -4.21 15.17
C LYS A 896 -8.16 -3.07 15.37
N GLY A 897 -8.62 -1.89 15.82
CA GLY A 897 -7.74 -0.76 16.11
C GLY A 897 -6.69 -1.06 17.19
N ILE A 898 -6.98 -1.94 18.14
CA ILE A 898 -6.01 -2.42 19.15
C ILE A 898 -5.01 -3.39 18.49
N GLN A 899 -5.49 -4.34 17.69
CA GLN A 899 -4.66 -5.29 16.94
C GLN A 899 -3.66 -4.58 16.02
N ASP A 900 -4.15 -3.61 15.26
CA ASP A 900 -3.40 -2.80 14.32
C ASP A 900 -2.23 -2.07 15.00
N LYS A 901 -2.50 -1.39 16.12
CA LYS A 901 -1.48 -0.70 16.89
C LYS A 901 -0.44 -1.66 17.46
N ALA A 902 -0.85 -2.84 17.91
CA ALA A 902 0.09 -3.85 18.40
C ALA A 902 1.03 -4.34 17.28
N PHE A 903 0.51 -4.60 16.08
CA PHE A 903 1.36 -4.98 14.94
C PHE A 903 2.28 -3.85 14.49
N ASP A 904 1.77 -2.63 14.40
CA ASP A 904 2.57 -1.46 14.04
C ASP A 904 3.69 -1.21 15.08
N ALA A 905 3.40 -1.39 16.37
CA ALA A 905 4.38 -1.35 17.46
C ALA A 905 5.43 -2.46 17.38
N GLN A 906 5.02 -3.71 17.09
CA GLN A 906 5.95 -4.82 16.90
C GLN A 906 6.90 -4.55 15.72
N ASN A 907 6.37 -4.08 14.60
CA ASN A 907 7.15 -3.73 13.42
C ASN A 907 8.10 -2.56 13.69
N LYS A 908 7.66 -1.56 14.45
CA LYS A 908 8.53 -0.43 14.86
C LYS A 908 9.72 -0.91 15.71
N LEU A 909 9.49 -1.81 16.67
CA LEU A 909 10.56 -2.41 17.48
C LEU A 909 11.51 -3.28 16.64
N LYS A 910 10.98 -4.12 15.74
CA LYS A 910 11.79 -4.96 14.84
C LYS A 910 12.67 -4.10 13.93
N ARG A 911 12.10 -3.10 13.27
CA ARG A 911 12.86 -2.18 12.42
C ARG A 911 13.91 -1.41 13.20
N ALA A 912 13.62 -0.98 14.42
CA ALA A 912 14.61 -0.29 15.24
C ALA A 912 15.79 -1.20 15.62
N ASP A 913 15.55 -2.49 15.83
CA ASP A 913 16.61 -3.49 16.02
C ASP A 913 17.41 -3.72 14.74
N GLU A 914 16.72 -4.03 13.64
CA GLU A 914 17.31 -4.34 12.32
C GLU A 914 18.14 -3.18 11.75
N LEU A 915 17.67 -1.95 11.92
CA LEU A 915 18.29 -0.74 11.37
C LEU A 915 19.13 0.04 12.40
N GLY A 916 19.23 -0.46 13.64
CA GLY A 916 19.95 0.23 14.72
C GLY A 916 19.40 1.62 15.08
N LEU A 917 18.11 1.87 14.84
CA LEU A 917 17.48 3.18 15.10
C LEU A 917 17.35 3.43 16.61
N ARG A 918 17.73 4.63 17.04
CA ARG A 918 17.53 5.06 18.44
C ARG A 918 16.06 5.36 18.69
N MET A 919 15.44 4.62 19.62
CA MET A 919 14.09 4.89 20.12
C MET A 919 14.15 5.52 21.52
N THR A 920 13.29 6.51 21.75
CA THR A 920 13.13 7.10 23.09
C THR A 920 12.39 6.15 24.04
N ASP A 921 12.60 6.30 25.34
CA ASP A 921 11.88 5.52 26.37
C ASP A 921 10.36 5.68 26.26
N LYS A 922 9.90 6.89 25.91
CA LYS A 922 8.47 7.17 25.70
C LYS A 922 7.92 6.33 24.55
N GLU A 923 8.64 6.22 23.44
CA GLU A 923 8.23 5.41 22.30
C GLU A 923 8.25 3.92 22.61
N LYS A 924 9.28 3.44 23.32
CA LYS A 924 9.35 2.04 23.76
C LYS A 924 8.21 1.69 24.70
N LYS A 925 7.90 2.55 25.68
CA LYS A 925 6.75 2.38 26.60
C LYS A 925 5.42 2.32 25.85
N ALA A 926 5.24 3.17 24.84
CA ALA A 926 4.04 3.13 24.00
C ALA A 926 3.94 1.79 23.24
N CYS A 927 5.05 1.35 22.62
CA CYS A 927 5.06 0.07 21.90
C CYS A 927 4.75 -1.12 22.82
N ILE A 928 5.39 -1.17 24.00
CA ILE A 928 5.14 -2.21 25.01
C ILE A 928 3.65 -2.22 25.40
N LYS A 929 3.08 -1.04 25.69
CA LYS A 929 1.68 -0.91 26.10
C LYS A 929 0.72 -1.45 25.04
N ASP A 930 0.90 -1.05 23.78
CA ASP A 930 -0.01 -1.45 22.69
C ASP A 930 0.06 -2.96 22.43
N ILE A 931 1.25 -3.56 22.48
CA ILE A 931 1.43 -5.01 22.31
C ILE A 931 0.79 -5.79 23.47
N VAL A 932 1.08 -5.39 24.71
CA VAL A 932 0.50 -6.03 25.91
C VAL A 932 -1.02 -5.92 25.92
N ARG A 933 -1.58 -4.79 25.47
CA ARG A 933 -3.02 -4.60 25.38
C ARG A 933 -3.67 -5.64 24.46
N TRP A 934 -3.11 -5.85 23.28
CA TRP A 934 -3.61 -6.86 22.35
C TRP A 934 -3.47 -8.27 22.90
N ASP A 935 -2.29 -8.63 23.42
CA ASP A 935 -2.03 -9.97 23.96
C ASP A 935 -2.99 -10.33 25.12
N PHE A 936 -3.31 -9.35 25.97
CA PHE A 936 -4.30 -9.51 27.04
C PHE A 936 -5.70 -9.76 26.48
N VAL A 937 -6.14 -8.90 25.56
CA VAL A 937 -7.49 -8.99 24.96
C VAL A 937 -7.68 -10.29 24.20
N SER A 938 -6.73 -10.67 23.33
CA SER A 938 -6.82 -11.88 22.51
C SER A 938 -6.82 -13.14 23.38
N THR A 939 -5.98 -13.19 24.41
CA THR A 939 -5.89 -14.37 25.29
C THR A 939 -7.15 -14.52 26.15
N MET A 940 -7.70 -13.41 26.68
CA MET A 940 -8.97 -13.45 27.42
C MET A 940 -10.12 -13.92 26.53
N HIS A 941 -10.18 -13.46 25.28
CA HIS A 941 -11.18 -13.92 24.32
C HIS A 941 -11.06 -15.42 24.06
N ASN A 942 -9.86 -15.88 23.69
CA ASN A 942 -9.60 -17.28 23.38
C ASN A 942 -9.90 -18.21 24.57
N ARG A 943 -9.65 -17.74 25.80
CA ARG A 943 -9.99 -18.45 27.04
C ARG A 943 -11.50 -18.61 27.20
N ILE A 944 -12.26 -17.52 27.13
CA ILE A 944 -13.73 -17.56 27.27
C ILE A 944 -14.35 -18.41 26.16
N ARG A 945 -13.83 -18.32 24.94
CA ARG A 945 -14.25 -19.16 23.83
C ARG A 945 -14.05 -20.65 24.12
N THR A 946 -12.92 -21.01 24.73
CA THR A 946 -12.64 -22.39 25.15
C THR A 946 -13.58 -22.82 26.28
N GLU A 947 -13.81 -21.97 27.27
CA GLU A 947 -14.77 -22.23 28.36
C GLU A 947 -16.21 -22.43 27.82
N GLN A 948 -16.63 -21.68 26.80
CA GLN A 948 -17.94 -21.89 26.16
C GLN A 948 -18.06 -23.32 25.57
N LYS A 949 -16.99 -23.82 24.93
CA LYS A 949 -16.93 -25.18 24.38
C LYS A 949 -16.94 -26.23 25.49
N ASP A 950 -16.08 -26.07 26.50
CA ASP A 950 -15.95 -27.01 27.62
C ASP A 950 -17.22 -27.08 28.49
N ASN A 951 -18.01 -26.01 28.51
CA ASN A 951 -19.28 -25.95 29.24
C ASN A 951 -20.48 -26.44 28.44
N SER A 952 -20.33 -26.68 27.13
CA SER A 952 -21.40 -27.19 26.28
C SER A 952 -21.47 -28.71 26.35
N LYS A 953 -22.54 -29.23 26.95
CA LYS A 953 -22.82 -30.66 26.96
C LYS A 953 -22.98 -31.21 25.53
N GLU A 954 -23.64 -30.47 24.65
CA GLU A 954 -23.87 -30.87 23.26
C GLU A 954 -22.56 -31.02 22.49
N PHE A 955 -21.62 -30.09 22.69
CA PHE A 955 -20.30 -30.18 22.07
C PHE A 955 -19.49 -31.35 22.61
N ASP A 956 -19.47 -31.56 23.93
CA ASP A 956 -18.78 -32.69 24.56
C ASP A 956 -19.36 -34.05 24.12
N ASP A 957 -20.69 -34.18 24.10
CA ASP A 957 -21.39 -35.38 23.63
C ASP A 957 -21.10 -35.66 22.14
N PHE A 958 -21.03 -34.61 21.32
CA PHE A 958 -20.63 -34.73 19.91
C PHE A 958 -19.18 -35.20 19.77
N GLN A 959 -18.22 -34.57 20.47
CA GLN A 959 -16.80 -34.93 20.38
C GLN A 959 -16.54 -36.37 20.82
N LYS A 960 -17.21 -36.85 21.89
CA LYS A 960 -17.15 -38.26 22.33
C LYS A 960 -17.64 -39.24 21.27
N ASN A 961 -18.65 -38.86 20.49
CA ASN A 961 -19.26 -39.69 19.46
C ASN A 961 -18.69 -39.47 18.05
N ARG A 962 -17.89 -38.42 17.83
CA ARG A 962 -17.39 -37.98 16.52
C ARG A 962 -16.73 -39.09 15.73
N LYS A 963 -15.85 -39.88 16.37
CA LYS A 963 -15.17 -41.01 15.72
C LYS A 963 -16.16 -42.08 15.25
N ASN A 964 -17.18 -42.39 16.05
CA ASN A 964 -18.21 -43.37 15.70
C ASN A 964 -19.08 -42.85 14.55
N LEU A 965 -19.40 -41.56 14.53
CA LEU A 965 -20.13 -40.92 13.42
C LEU A 965 -19.33 -40.99 12.11
N ILE A 966 -18.03 -40.67 12.13
CA ILE A 966 -17.15 -40.76 10.95
C ILE A 966 -17.04 -42.21 10.47
N MET A 967 -16.85 -43.18 11.38
CA MET A 967 -16.80 -44.61 11.01
C MET A 967 -18.12 -45.13 10.45
N ARG A 968 -19.27 -44.61 10.94
CA ARG A 968 -20.59 -44.93 10.37
C ARG A 968 -20.74 -44.34 8.96
N ALA A 969 -20.33 -43.09 8.77
CA ALA A 969 -20.38 -42.40 7.49
C ALA A 969 -19.51 -43.05 6.40
N ALA A 970 -18.44 -43.76 6.80
CA ALA A 970 -17.55 -44.48 5.89
C ALA A 970 -18.14 -45.82 5.38
N LYS A 971 -19.28 -46.27 5.90
CA LYS A 971 -19.90 -47.55 5.47
C LYS A 971 -20.68 -47.37 4.15
N PRO A 972 -20.69 -48.40 3.28
CA PRO A 972 -21.62 -48.43 2.16
C PRO A 972 -23.06 -48.28 2.65
N ASN A 973 -23.86 -47.44 1.99
CA ASN A 973 -25.27 -47.17 2.31
C ASN A 973 -25.55 -46.52 3.68
N ALA A 974 -24.57 -45.87 4.30
CA ALA A 974 -24.80 -45.08 5.52
C ALA A 974 -25.89 -44.02 5.30
N ASP A 975 -26.72 -43.79 6.33
CA ASP A 975 -27.74 -42.75 6.44
C ASP A 975 -27.16 -41.36 6.73
N ILE A 976 -25.84 -41.29 6.90
CA ILE A 976 -25.07 -40.09 7.19
C ILE A 976 -23.79 -40.09 6.33
N THR A 977 -23.37 -38.92 5.86
CA THR A 977 -22.12 -38.72 5.10
C THR A 977 -21.02 -38.13 5.98
N VAL A 978 -19.77 -38.14 5.50
CA VAL A 978 -18.68 -37.43 6.20
C VAL A 978 -18.97 -35.93 6.25
N HIS A 979 -19.55 -35.38 5.19
CA HIS A 979 -19.91 -33.96 5.16
C HIS A 979 -21.01 -33.61 6.17
N ASP A 980 -21.99 -34.50 6.39
CA ASP A 980 -22.98 -34.34 7.46
C ASP A 980 -22.32 -34.17 8.84
N THR A 981 -21.27 -34.95 9.12
CA THR A 981 -20.55 -34.81 10.40
C THR A 981 -19.86 -33.45 10.54
N ILE A 982 -19.37 -32.87 9.45
CA ILE A 982 -18.73 -31.55 9.43
C ILE A 982 -19.78 -30.44 9.62
N VAL A 983 -20.91 -30.52 8.91
CA VAL A 983 -21.99 -29.53 9.00
C VAL A 983 -22.63 -29.54 10.40
N MET A 984 -22.84 -30.72 10.99
CA MET A 984 -23.31 -30.83 12.37
C MET A 984 -22.32 -30.27 13.39
N GLU A 985 -21.02 -30.55 13.23
CA GLU A 985 -19.98 -29.96 14.09
C GLU A 985 -20.00 -28.42 13.99
N TYR A 986 -20.13 -27.88 12.78
CA TYR A 986 -20.24 -26.44 12.53
C TYR A 986 -21.49 -25.84 13.21
N LYS A 987 -22.66 -26.47 13.08
CA LYS A 987 -23.90 -26.05 13.72
C LYS A 987 -23.75 -25.96 15.25
N ILE A 988 -23.22 -27.02 15.87
CA ILE A 988 -23.02 -27.05 17.32
C ILE A 988 -22.06 -25.94 17.75
N LEU A 989 -20.98 -25.71 16.98
CA LEU A 989 -20.06 -24.61 17.24
C LEU A 989 -20.75 -23.24 17.12
N GLU A 990 -21.60 -23.01 16.11
CA GLU A 990 -22.39 -21.79 15.97
C GLU A 990 -23.29 -21.53 17.19
N ASP A 991 -23.91 -22.56 17.74
CA ASP A 991 -24.81 -22.47 18.90
C ASP A 991 -24.05 -22.23 20.21
N VAL A 992 -22.85 -22.81 20.33
CA VAL A 992 -21.98 -22.68 21.50
C VAL A 992 -21.25 -21.33 21.52
N ARG A 993 -20.81 -20.84 20.36
CA ARG A 993 -20.02 -19.61 20.21
C ARG A 993 -20.90 -18.38 20.39
N LYS A 994 -20.97 -17.90 21.64
CA LYS A 994 -21.68 -16.67 21.98
C LYS A 994 -20.73 -15.47 21.91
N PRO A 995 -21.21 -14.25 21.58
CA PRO A 995 -20.42 -13.04 21.70
C PRO A 995 -19.78 -12.96 23.09
N VAL A 996 -18.56 -12.45 23.21
CA VAL A 996 -17.83 -12.34 24.49
C VAL A 996 -18.01 -10.92 25.05
N PRO A 997 -19.10 -10.64 25.80
CA PRO A 997 -19.52 -9.27 26.06
C PRO A 997 -18.60 -8.58 27.08
N HIS A 998 -17.91 -9.35 27.91
CA HIS A 998 -16.92 -8.83 28.86
C HIS A 998 -15.71 -8.18 28.19
N ILE A 999 -15.44 -8.46 26.92
CA ILE A 999 -14.37 -7.82 26.17
C ILE A 999 -14.95 -6.72 25.27
N THR A 1000 -16.00 -7.03 24.50
CA THR A 1000 -16.61 -6.08 23.55
C THR A 1000 -17.38 -4.97 24.26
N ARG A 1001 -18.26 -5.27 25.23
CA ARG A 1001 -19.05 -4.25 25.97
C ARG A 1001 -18.23 -3.44 26.96
N ARG A 1002 -17.14 -3.99 27.53
CA ARG A 1002 -16.25 -3.22 28.43
C ARG A 1002 -15.50 -2.11 27.67
N LEU A 1003 -15.24 -2.28 26.38
CA LEU A 1003 -14.68 -1.23 25.52
C LEU A 1003 -15.67 -0.10 25.21
N ARG A 1004 -16.97 -0.28 25.48
CA ARG A 1004 -18.01 0.74 25.30
C ARG A 1004 -18.07 1.76 26.43
N THR A 1005 -17.62 1.39 27.62
CA THR A 1005 -17.76 2.20 28.84
C THR A 1005 -16.41 2.70 29.34
N GLU A 1006 -16.39 3.92 29.90
CA GLU A 1006 -15.18 4.49 30.49
C GLU A 1006 -14.63 3.62 31.63
N LYS A 1007 -15.52 3.08 32.47
CA LYS A 1007 -15.17 2.15 33.56
C LYS A 1007 -14.52 0.87 33.04
N GLY A 1008 -15.12 0.23 32.03
CA GLY A 1008 -14.59 -1.00 31.45
C GLY A 1008 -13.24 -0.78 30.76
N ASN A 1009 -13.09 0.33 30.04
CA ASN A 1009 -11.83 0.71 29.43
C ASN A 1009 -10.76 1.00 30.51
N LYS A 1010 -11.10 1.68 31.60
CA LYS A 1010 -10.18 1.92 32.72
C LYS A 1010 -9.69 0.61 33.36
N MET A 1011 -10.59 -0.34 33.61
CA MET A 1011 -10.20 -1.65 34.15
C MET A 1011 -9.24 -2.40 33.22
N LEU A 1012 -9.48 -2.34 31.90
CA LEU A 1012 -8.56 -2.89 30.91
C LEU A 1012 -7.20 -2.19 30.98
N GLU A 1013 -7.19 -0.86 30.96
CA GLU A 1013 -5.95 -0.07 31.00
C GLU A 1013 -5.15 -0.30 32.28
N ASP A 1014 -5.81 -0.46 33.44
CA ASP A 1014 -5.16 -0.77 34.71
C ASP A 1014 -4.51 -2.17 34.68
N ALA A 1015 -5.18 -3.17 34.10
CA ALA A 1015 -4.62 -4.50 33.91
C ALA A 1015 -3.41 -4.48 32.94
N VAL A 1016 -3.53 -3.77 31.81
CA VAL A 1016 -2.43 -3.58 30.85
C VAL A 1016 -1.26 -2.85 31.50
N LYS A 1017 -1.52 -1.82 32.31
CA LYS A 1017 -0.48 -1.04 33.00
C LYS A 1017 0.32 -1.92 33.94
N ASN A 1018 -0.32 -2.77 34.73
CA ASN A 1018 0.35 -3.67 35.67
C ASN A 1018 1.27 -4.68 34.98
N ILE A 1019 0.90 -5.15 33.78
CA ILE A 1019 1.72 -6.09 33.00
C ILE A 1019 2.85 -5.33 32.30
N SER A 1020 2.53 -4.24 31.62
CA SER A 1020 3.50 -3.45 30.86
C SER A 1020 4.57 -2.79 31.73
N SER A 1021 4.27 -2.47 33.00
CA SER A 1021 5.26 -1.92 33.94
C SER A 1021 6.37 -2.91 34.31
N ASN A 1022 6.15 -4.21 34.11
CA ASN A 1022 7.15 -5.25 34.40
C ASN A 1022 8.14 -5.47 33.25
N ILE A 1023 7.94 -4.80 32.10
CA ILE A 1023 8.80 -4.90 30.93
C ILE A 1023 9.66 -3.64 30.85
N SER A 1024 10.98 -3.81 30.84
CA SER A 1024 11.88 -2.67 30.95
C SER A 1024 11.97 -1.89 29.63
N SER A 1025 11.57 -0.62 29.64
CA SER A 1025 11.77 0.27 28.48
C SER A 1025 13.23 0.65 28.27
N SER A 1026 14.12 0.43 29.26
CA SER A 1026 15.56 0.69 29.11
C SER A 1026 16.28 -0.41 28.32
N ALA A 1027 15.64 -1.57 28.12
CA ALA A 1027 16.19 -2.65 27.33
C ALA A 1027 16.29 -2.31 25.83
N SER A 1028 17.07 -3.08 25.09
CA SER A 1028 17.15 -2.97 23.61
C SER A 1028 15.82 -3.42 22.97
N PRO A 1029 15.47 -2.93 21.77
CA PRO A 1029 14.26 -3.36 21.06
C PRO A 1029 14.14 -4.89 20.92
N LYS A 1030 15.24 -5.58 20.64
CA LYS A 1030 15.31 -7.06 20.60
C LYS A 1030 14.90 -7.72 21.93
N GLN A 1031 15.50 -7.27 23.03
CA GLN A 1031 15.21 -7.79 24.37
C GLN A 1031 13.75 -7.54 24.75
N ILE A 1032 13.21 -6.36 24.43
CA ILE A 1032 11.79 -6.04 24.63
C ILE A 1032 10.90 -7.03 23.89
N LEU A 1033 11.19 -7.33 22.62
CA LEU A 1033 10.43 -8.30 21.82
C LEU A 1033 10.50 -9.72 22.40
N GLU A 1034 11.66 -10.14 22.92
CA GLU A 1034 11.82 -11.44 23.58
C GLU A 1034 11.05 -11.53 24.90
N GLU A 1035 11.08 -10.47 25.72
CA GLU A 1035 10.30 -10.37 26.97
C GLU A 1035 8.80 -10.39 26.70
N LEU A 1036 8.32 -9.66 25.69
CA LEU A 1036 6.90 -9.66 25.29
C LEU A 1036 6.44 -11.08 24.89
N LYS A 1037 7.24 -11.81 24.09
CA LYS A 1037 6.93 -13.20 23.72
C LYS A 1037 6.84 -14.12 24.94
N LYS A 1038 7.78 -13.99 25.89
CA LYS A 1038 7.76 -14.78 27.14
C LYS A 1038 6.54 -14.45 28.00
N ASN A 1039 6.19 -13.17 28.13
CA ASN A 1039 5.01 -12.73 28.87
C ASN A 1039 3.71 -13.26 28.25
N LYS A 1040 3.56 -13.23 26.93
CA LYS A 1040 2.39 -13.83 26.25
C LYS A 1040 2.28 -15.33 26.56
N ALA A 1041 3.38 -16.08 26.45
CA ALA A 1041 3.39 -17.51 26.74
C ALA A 1041 3.02 -17.81 28.21
N GLU A 1042 3.54 -17.01 29.14
CA GLU A 1042 3.23 -17.12 30.56
C GLU A 1042 1.76 -16.79 30.86
N PHE A 1043 1.20 -15.76 30.21
CA PHE A 1043 -0.20 -15.40 30.35
C PHE A 1043 -1.13 -16.53 29.91
N VAL A 1044 -0.86 -17.14 28.75
CA VAL A 1044 -1.57 -18.32 28.26
C VAL A 1044 -1.44 -19.48 29.25
N ARG A 1045 -0.24 -19.73 29.80
CA ARG A 1045 0.01 -20.80 30.78
C ARG A 1045 -0.80 -20.61 32.07
N ILE A 1046 -0.79 -19.42 32.65
CA ILE A 1046 -1.54 -19.09 33.87
C ILE A 1046 -3.04 -19.31 33.63
N HIS A 1047 -3.55 -18.84 32.50
CA HIS A 1047 -4.97 -19.00 32.17
C HIS A 1047 -5.39 -20.45 31.94
N ASN A 1048 -4.59 -21.23 31.20
CA ASN A 1048 -4.85 -22.66 31.03
C ASN A 1048 -4.87 -23.39 32.38
N LYS A 1049 -3.93 -23.08 33.28
CA LYS A 1049 -3.90 -23.66 34.63
C LYS A 1049 -5.14 -23.32 35.45
N GLN A 1050 -5.62 -22.07 35.38
CA GLN A 1050 -6.85 -21.66 36.05
C GLN A 1050 -8.07 -22.39 35.48
N ARG A 1051 -8.15 -22.53 34.16
CA ARG A 1051 -9.20 -23.30 33.47
C ARG A 1051 -9.19 -24.75 33.92
N ASP A 1052 -8.03 -25.41 33.87
CA ASP A 1052 -7.92 -26.84 34.21
C ASP A 1052 -8.36 -27.10 35.65
N LYS A 1053 -7.97 -26.22 36.59
CA LYS A 1053 -8.43 -26.27 37.99
C LYS A 1053 -9.95 -26.13 38.10
N ALA A 1054 -10.57 -25.21 37.35
CA ALA A 1054 -12.02 -25.04 37.35
C ALA A 1054 -12.73 -26.28 36.75
N LEU A 1055 -12.14 -26.88 35.70
CA LEU A 1055 -12.66 -28.08 35.06
C LEU A 1055 -12.57 -29.30 35.99
N GLU A 1056 -11.45 -29.46 36.69
CA GLU A 1056 -11.26 -30.49 37.73
C GLU A 1056 -12.27 -30.33 38.87
N GLN A 1057 -12.50 -29.10 39.34
CA GLN A 1057 -13.50 -28.82 40.37
C GLN A 1057 -14.92 -29.16 39.90
N LYS A 1058 -15.26 -28.82 38.64
CA LYS A 1058 -16.55 -29.15 38.03
C LYS A 1058 -16.73 -30.67 37.87
N GLN A 1059 -15.70 -31.38 37.42
CA GLN A 1059 -15.72 -32.84 37.31
C GLN A 1059 -15.84 -33.52 38.68
N ALA A 1060 -15.14 -33.01 39.70
CA ALA A 1060 -15.24 -33.50 41.07
C ALA A 1060 -16.64 -33.26 41.66
N ALA A 1061 -17.27 -32.12 41.38
CA ALA A 1061 -18.64 -31.82 41.78
C ALA A 1061 -19.67 -32.73 41.06
N ALA A 1062 -19.48 -32.98 39.76
CA ALA A 1062 -20.31 -33.91 38.98
C ALA A 1062 -20.16 -35.37 39.48
N ALA A 1063 -18.95 -35.79 39.83
CA ALA A 1063 -18.70 -37.12 40.40
C ALA A 1063 -19.32 -37.30 41.80
N LYS A 1064 -19.40 -36.23 42.60
CA LYS A 1064 -20.07 -36.23 43.92
C LYS A 1064 -21.60 -36.25 43.82
N THR A 1065 -22.17 -35.78 42.71
CA THR A 1065 -23.62 -35.72 42.47
C THR A 1065 -24.15 -36.89 41.62
N ALA A 1066 -23.27 -37.69 41.02
CA ALA A 1066 -23.66 -38.92 40.34
C ALA A 1066 -24.26 -39.93 41.33
N PRO A 1067 -25.45 -40.51 41.05
CA PRO A 1067 -26.09 -41.46 41.96
C PRO A 1067 -25.18 -42.68 42.17
N LYS A 1068 -24.82 -42.95 43.44
CA LYS A 1068 -24.16 -44.20 43.82
C LYS A 1068 -25.00 -45.35 43.29
N LYS A 1069 -24.48 -46.11 42.32
CA LYS A 1069 -25.12 -47.34 41.85
C LYS A 1069 -25.40 -48.22 43.07
N GLN A 1070 -26.67 -48.33 43.45
CA GLN A 1070 -27.13 -49.38 44.35
C GLN A 1070 -26.83 -50.70 43.64
N THR A 1071 -25.92 -51.48 44.23
CA THR A 1071 -25.74 -52.89 43.91
C THR A 1071 -27.05 -53.61 44.17
N ALA A 1072 -27.73 -54.02 43.10
CA ALA A 1072 -28.83 -54.97 43.18
C ALA A 1072 -28.29 -56.36 43.60
N PRO A 1073 -29.08 -57.18 44.33
CA PRO A 1073 -28.62 -58.45 44.85
C PRO A 1073 -28.43 -59.49 43.73
N LYS A 1074 -27.39 -60.33 43.90
CA LYS A 1074 -27.14 -61.50 43.08
C LYS A 1074 -28.34 -62.47 43.15
N ALA A 1075 -28.87 -62.84 41.99
CA ALA A 1075 -29.68 -64.04 41.81
C ALA A 1075 -29.05 -64.90 40.70
N GLY A 1076 -28.64 -66.12 41.10
CA GLY A 1076 -28.79 -67.37 40.35
C GLY A 1076 -27.99 -67.65 39.08
N ASN A 1077 -27.01 -68.56 39.21
CA ASN A 1077 -26.74 -69.77 38.40
C ASN A 1077 -27.08 -69.73 36.88
N SER A 1078 -26.22 -70.13 35.96
CA SER A 1078 -25.49 -71.40 35.92
C SER A 1078 -24.63 -71.49 34.65
N ALA A 1079 -23.55 -72.27 34.79
CA ALA A 1079 -22.87 -73.11 33.80
C ALA A 1079 -23.01 -72.80 32.30
N ASN A 1080 -21.87 -72.49 31.65
CA ASN A 1080 -21.16 -73.51 30.85
C ASN A 1080 -19.85 -72.94 30.28
N GLN A 1081 -18.73 -73.57 30.65
CA GLN A 1081 -17.52 -73.59 29.82
C GLN A 1081 -17.78 -74.46 28.57
N PRO A 1082 -17.16 -74.15 27.42
CA PRO A 1082 -15.92 -74.85 27.05
C PRO A 1082 -14.86 -73.88 26.50
N LYS A 1083 -13.61 -73.94 26.96
CA LYS A 1083 -12.49 -74.71 26.38
C LYS A 1083 -12.34 -74.61 24.85
N ALA A 1084 -11.39 -73.76 24.49
CA ALA A 1084 -10.16 -74.09 23.77
C ALA A 1084 -10.14 -74.26 22.23
N LYS A 1085 -9.04 -73.69 21.71
CA LYS A 1085 -8.29 -73.99 20.48
C LYS A 1085 -8.78 -73.42 19.16
N GLY A 1086 -7.86 -72.69 18.54
CA GLY A 1086 -7.32 -73.14 17.26
C GLY A 1086 -7.36 -72.10 16.15
N LYS A 1087 -6.18 -71.84 15.59
CA LYS A 1087 -5.91 -71.05 14.39
C LYS A 1087 -6.77 -71.47 13.19
N SER A 1088 -7.28 -70.49 12.47
CA SER A 1088 -7.01 -70.22 11.04
C SER A 1088 -7.52 -68.84 10.69
#